data_AF-A0A9N6ZF66-F1
#
_entry.id   AF-A0A9N6ZF66-F1
#
_cell.length_a   1.000
_cell.length_b   1.000
_cell.length_c   1.000
_cell.angle_alpha   90.00
_cell.angle_beta   90.00
_cell.angle_gamma   90.00
#
_symmetry.space_group_name_H-M   'P 1'
#
loop_
_entity.id
_entity.type
_entity.pdbx_description
1 polymer ?
#
loop_
_entity_poly.entity_id
_entity_poly.type
_entity_poly.pdbx_seq_one_letter_code
_entity_poly.pdbx_strand_id
1 'polypeptide(L)'
;MEDKNSVQYVPFSSSSQSSRLLINRNFRHFIIGFAYFLLFALIVFYLFTFSPFHSPKNGFPPVELDRWNLYNLPEVLVPTTSRVLETQKNCTYYNCFDVYRCSHSRSGKISVYIYPLVEFVDEEDVPITKKITEEFYNLLLAIKKSEYSTNDPNKACILIPSIDLLNQNRISPKDVSKALSSLEHWNDGKNHLLFNMLPGSMPKYLPYLEVESGYAMVTSGGFSSVNHRMGFDISVPVYSPLAAQLDRPSAQQPRPWLIISSQSNIHEEFQNVVQSAAAEQSNFLVLGRCASDPLETTMRCRENQVFSYPEILMNGTFCLVLRGARLGQPSLMDCLSAGSIPVIASDLYVLPYSEVIDWKRAAVKISEDDLAHVMDIVTNISEDRAADLRRNGRFIYAKYFASMEKIALTALSIINERIFPSQRLSYAEWNDPPQTALVRKSFILPMGPPRSQGFTAVVLTYDRMESLFRVLERLSKVPSLAKMVVVWNNQQKDPPPISDWPRLPKPLLIVRTKQNQLSNRFYPYPEIETDAILAMDDDIVMLTTDELEFGFEVWRQFPDRIVGYPSRTHVWDSGMNRWKYESEWTNNISMVLTGAAFYHRHYNYAYSTSMPGEIKTWVDDHMNCEDIAMNFLVANITGKAPIKVAPRKKFKCPECVNMEMLSVDQSHMTERSECINRFAQIYGQLPLQSVEFRADPVLYKDNLPDVFKRFKDVGSLYPYYNQSAAFRCSMDDCLLPDCFCGGDSIPDEIPVRSVPQIVLLTFDDGVNDRNEKLYDDLFKNGRTNPNGCPISATFYVSHEWTDYSLVRNLYAAGHEIASHTISHSFGQNFTAKQWAREAVGQRDLLAAYAGVRVEDVRGLRAPYLSIGGDQMFKVLHDTNFTYDSSMPILENKVPSWPYTLDYKMPHECVIPPCPINSYPGVWEVPMVMWNSLGEREEQKCSMGDDCYYPDDAYYVKMTLMHNFERHYKSNRAPFPVYFHSTWFDRGENYQRGFTAFLDEILKMDDVWVVTSWKALQWMRDPTPLSKIFQFQPFSCNYPVT
;
A
#
# COMPACT_ATOMS: atom_id res chain seq x y z
N MET A 1 -30.51 45.07 -39.66
CA MET A 1 -30.62 46.54 -39.64
C MET A 1 -29.21 47.08 -39.83
N GLU A 2 -28.69 47.02 -41.05
CA GLU A 2 -28.85 47.97 -42.18
C GLU A 2 -28.02 49.27 -42.03
N ASP A 3 -27.31 49.52 -43.14
CA ASP A 3 -26.62 50.70 -43.65
C ASP A 3 -25.30 51.18 -43.03
N LYS A 4 -24.14 51.20 -43.72
CA LYS A 4 -23.69 51.62 -45.09
C LYS A 4 -23.33 53.11 -45.25
N ASN A 5 -22.18 53.27 -45.92
CA ASN A 5 -21.65 54.39 -46.73
C ASN A 5 -20.88 55.50 -45.99
N SER A 6 -19.58 55.76 -46.19
CA SER A 6 -18.68 55.86 -47.37
C SER A 6 -18.52 57.29 -47.94
N VAL A 7 -17.30 57.58 -48.44
CA VAL A 7 -16.92 58.50 -49.55
C VAL A 7 -15.95 59.68 -49.23
N GLN A 8 -14.68 59.44 -49.59
CA GLN A 8 -13.74 60.15 -50.50
C GLN A 8 -13.27 61.63 -50.37
N TYR A 9 -11.94 61.77 -50.20
CA TYR A 9 -10.87 62.33 -51.09
C TYR A 9 -10.89 63.78 -51.67
N VAL A 10 -9.91 64.60 -51.21
CA VAL A 10 -8.82 65.32 -51.97
C VAL A 10 -9.23 66.60 -52.78
N PRO A 11 -8.36 67.57 -53.26
CA PRO A 11 -6.90 67.92 -53.15
C PRO A 11 -6.47 69.45 -53.06
N PHE A 12 -5.13 69.71 -53.11
CA PHE A 12 -4.33 70.84 -53.71
C PHE A 12 -4.35 72.23 -53.02
N SER A 13 -3.32 73.12 -53.07
CA SER A 13 -1.84 73.14 -53.05
C SER A 13 -1.36 74.63 -53.09
N SER A 14 -0.11 74.91 -52.71
CA SER A 14 0.83 76.00 -53.20
C SER A 14 0.36 77.47 -53.26
N SER A 15 1.13 78.52 -52.97
CA SER A 15 2.57 78.73 -52.78
C SER A 15 2.85 80.18 -52.31
N SER A 16 3.86 80.33 -51.45
CA SER A 16 4.84 81.41 -51.30
C SER A 16 4.47 82.90 -51.48
N GLN A 17 4.83 83.72 -50.47
CA GLN A 17 5.80 84.80 -50.67
C GLN A 17 6.41 85.27 -49.34
N SER A 18 7.68 85.64 -49.41
CA SER A 18 8.56 86.06 -48.33
C SER A 18 8.54 87.57 -48.12
N SER A 19 8.74 88.04 -46.88
CA SER A 19 9.39 89.34 -46.63
C SER A 19 9.98 89.34 -45.21
N ARG A 20 11.27 89.70 -45.13
CA ARG A 20 12.07 89.76 -43.91
C ARG A 20 11.85 91.08 -43.15
N LEU A 21 12.21 91.02 -41.85
CA LEU A 21 13.00 91.98 -41.03
C LEU A 21 12.27 92.61 -39.84
N LEU A 22 12.72 92.25 -38.63
CA LEU A 22 13.34 93.14 -37.63
C LEU A 22 13.39 92.42 -36.28
N ILE A 23 14.54 91.84 -35.95
CA ILE A 23 14.74 91.08 -34.71
C ILE A 23 15.38 91.98 -33.64
N ASN A 24 14.62 92.21 -32.58
CA ASN A 24 14.85 93.13 -31.47
C ASN A 24 15.93 92.61 -30.49
N ARG A 25 16.61 93.49 -29.74
CA ARG A 25 17.79 93.20 -28.89
C ARG A 25 17.56 92.15 -27.78
N ASN A 26 16.30 91.92 -27.37
CA ASN A 26 15.92 90.85 -26.45
C ASN A 26 15.92 89.46 -27.12
N PHE A 27 15.70 89.41 -28.43
CA PHE A 27 15.78 88.20 -29.22
C PHE A 27 17.23 87.77 -29.45
N ARG A 28 18.22 88.68 -29.33
CA ARG A 28 19.63 88.31 -29.39
C ARG A 28 20.06 87.54 -28.14
N HIS A 29 19.56 87.89 -26.96
CA HIS A 29 19.78 87.12 -25.73
C HIS A 29 18.98 85.82 -25.72
N PHE A 30 17.79 85.81 -26.31
CA PHE A 30 17.00 84.59 -26.50
C PHE A 30 17.65 83.65 -27.53
N ILE A 31 18.15 84.15 -28.66
CA ILE A 31 18.92 83.35 -29.64
C ILE A 31 20.21 82.84 -29.01
N ILE A 32 20.94 83.66 -28.25
CA ILE A 32 22.19 83.24 -27.63
C ILE A 32 21.90 82.18 -26.56
N GLY A 33 20.88 82.38 -25.72
CA GLY A 33 20.44 81.39 -24.73
C GLY A 33 19.90 80.10 -25.38
N PHE A 34 19.14 80.22 -26.46
CA PHE A 34 18.62 79.09 -27.23
C PHE A 34 19.71 78.37 -28.03
N ALA A 35 20.73 79.09 -28.49
CA ALA A 35 21.91 78.51 -29.13
C ALA A 35 22.79 77.80 -28.11
N TYR A 36 22.98 78.35 -26.90
CA TYR A 36 23.64 77.64 -25.80
C TYR A 36 22.83 76.44 -25.33
N PHE A 37 21.50 76.53 -25.32
CA PHE A 37 20.63 75.39 -25.00
C PHE A 37 20.67 74.32 -26.10
N LEU A 38 20.67 74.70 -27.37
CA LEU A 38 20.83 73.77 -28.50
C LEU A 38 22.23 73.18 -28.55
N LEU A 39 23.28 73.96 -28.25
CA LEU A 39 24.65 73.47 -28.17
C LEU A 39 24.79 72.52 -26.98
N PHE A 40 24.21 72.85 -25.83
CA PHE A 40 24.16 71.97 -24.66
C PHE A 40 23.35 70.70 -24.96
N ALA A 41 22.19 70.81 -25.62
CA ALA A 41 21.39 69.67 -26.03
C ALA A 41 22.10 68.81 -27.08
N LEU A 42 22.86 69.41 -28.01
CA LEU A 42 23.67 68.70 -28.99
C LEU A 42 24.92 68.08 -28.36
N ILE A 43 25.53 68.71 -27.36
CA ILE A 43 26.65 68.16 -26.59
C ILE A 43 26.15 67.04 -25.69
N VAL A 44 24.98 67.16 -25.06
CA VAL A 44 24.34 66.10 -24.29
C VAL A 44 23.90 64.97 -25.21
N PHE A 45 23.33 65.27 -26.38
CA PHE A 45 22.98 64.27 -27.39
C PHE A 45 24.22 63.57 -27.93
N TYR A 46 25.30 64.29 -28.23
CA TYR A 46 26.59 63.74 -28.66
C TYR A 46 27.28 62.97 -27.52
N LEU A 47 27.16 63.40 -26.27
CA LEU A 47 27.65 62.64 -25.12
C LEU A 47 26.78 61.39 -24.84
N PHE A 48 25.50 61.40 -25.19
CA PHE A 48 24.63 60.22 -25.10
C PHE A 48 24.73 59.28 -26.30
N THR A 49 25.07 59.79 -27.49
CA THR A 49 25.14 59.00 -28.74
C THR A 49 26.56 58.62 -29.16
N PHE A 50 27.57 59.42 -28.81
CA PHE A 50 28.96 59.29 -29.26
C PHE A 50 30.02 59.42 -28.15
N SER A 51 29.65 59.70 -26.89
CA SER A 51 30.59 59.37 -25.82
C SER A 51 30.80 57.86 -25.86
N PRO A 52 32.04 57.36 -25.79
CA PRO A 52 32.26 56.01 -25.36
C PRO A 52 31.86 55.98 -23.88
N PHE A 53 30.56 55.95 -23.62
CA PHE A 53 30.06 55.18 -22.50
C PHE A 53 30.59 53.77 -22.75
N HIS A 54 31.80 53.52 -22.24
CA HIS A 54 32.02 52.35 -21.42
C HIS A 54 30.94 52.39 -20.33
N SER A 55 29.70 52.07 -20.72
CA SER A 55 28.96 51.10 -19.95
C SER A 55 29.99 49.97 -19.79
N PRO A 56 30.42 49.61 -18.58
CA PRO A 56 31.04 48.31 -18.45
C PRO A 56 30.06 47.40 -19.16
N LYS A 57 30.53 46.69 -20.19
CA LYS A 57 29.79 45.54 -20.67
C LYS A 57 29.72 44.64 -19.45
N ASN A 58 28.73 44.86 -18.58
CA ASN A 58 28.19 43.89 -17.64
C ASN A 58 27.43 42.82 -18.43
N GLY A 59 27.74 42.63 -19.72
CA GLY A 59 27.60 41.35 -20.37
C GLY A 59 28.84 40.58 -19.99
N PHE A 60 28.69 39.68 -19.03
CA PHE A 60 29.63 38.59 -18.83
C PHE A 60 29.96 37.99 -20.21
N PRO A 61 31.23 37.98 -20.65
CA PRO A 61 31.58 37.48 -21.96
C PRO A 61 31.14 36.02 -22.07
N PRO A 62 30.61 35.58 -23.22
CA PRO A 62 30.25 34.18 -23.41
C PRO A 62 31.49 33.33 -23.16
N VAL A 63 31.36 32.28 -22.34
CA VAL A 63 32.46 31.34 -22.10
C VAL A 63 32.78 30.66 -23.43
N GLU A 64 33.92 30.99 -24.04
CA GLU A 64 34.36 30.35 -25.28
C GLU A 64 34.87 28.93 -24.96
N LEU A 65 34.17 27.92 -25.49
CA LEU A 65 34.60 26.53 -25.42
C LEU A 65 35.23 26.24 -26.78
N ASP A 66 36.54 26.46 -26.89
CA ASP A 66 37.30 26.14 -28.10
C ASP A 66 38.14 24.88 -27.87
N ARG A 67 37.98 23.90 -28.75
CA ARG A 67 38.67 22.61 -28.68
C ARG A 67 40.20 22.76 -28.83
N TRP A 68 40.67 23.83 -29.48
CA TRP A 68 42.10 24.10 -29.66
C TRP A 68 42.80 24.66 -28.41
N ASN A 69 42.04 25.23 -27.47
CA ASN A 69 42.57 25.84 -26.23
C ASN A 69 42.61 24.90 -25.03
N LEU A 70 42.20 23.62 -25.18
CA LEU A 70 42.28 22.62 -24.11
C LEU A 70 43.71 22.33 -23.61
N TYR A 71 44.72 22.73 -24.39
CA TYR A 71 46.13 22.53 -24.05
C TYR A 71 46.79 23.73 -23.37
N ASN A 72 46.17 24.92 -23.44
CA ASN A 72 46.70 26.19 -22.89
C ASN A 72 45.56 26.96 -22.21
N LEU A 73 45.18 26.55 -21.01
CA LEU A 73 44.17 27.23 -20.20
C LEU A 73 44.81 28.27 -19.28
N PRO A 74 44.11 29.36 -18.94
CA PRO A 74 44.61 30.31 -17.95
C PRO A 74 44.68 29.65 -16.55
N GLU A 75 45.79 29.89 -15.86
CA GLU A 75 46.06 29.33 -14.52
C GLU A 75 45.42 30.19 -13.42
N VAL A 76 44.84 29.54 -12.42
CA VAL A 76 44.24 30.16 -11.23
C VAL A 76 44.84 29.55 -9.98
N LEU A 77 45.50 30.39 -9.17
CA LEU A 77 46.12 30.00 -7.91
C LEU A 77 45.07 29.78 -6.82
N VAL A 78 45.09 28.61 -6.18
CA VAL A 78 44.18 28.26 -5.07
C VAL A 78 44.86 28.50 -3.72
N PRO A 79 44.39 29.45 -2.90
CA PRO A 79 45.02 29.74 -1.61
C PRO A 79 44.90 28.55 -0.64
N THR A 80 45.98 28.24 0.07
CA THR A 80 45.99 27.19 1.12
C THR A 80 45.01 27.47 2.27
N THR A 81 44.63 28.73 2.49
CA THR A 81 43.68 29.19 3.53
C THR A 81 42.20 29.04 3.16
N SER A 82 41.88 28.45 2.01
CA SER A 82 40.49 28.30 1.55
C SER A 82 39.69 27.44 2.53
N ARG A 83 38.61 28.01 3.10
CA ARG A 83 37.73 27.30 4.04
C ARG A 83 36.91 26.26 3.29
N VAL A 84 37.18 24.99 3.56
CA VAL A 84 36.39 23.87 3.03
C VAL A 84 35.21 23.60 3.94
N LEU A 85 34.00 23.59 3.38
CA LEU A 85 32.78 23.20 4.08
C LEU A 85 32.46 21.73 3.79
N GLU A 86 32.23 20.96 4.86
CA GLU A 86 31.85 19.55 4.73
C GLU A 86 30.51 19.37 4.01
N THR A 87 30.43 18.29 3.24
CA THR A 87 29.26 17.89 2.47
C THR A 87 28.08 17.58 3.38
N GLN A 88 26.98 18.27 3.12
CA GLN A 88 25.78 18.14 3.94
C GLN A 88 24.95 16.91 3.52
N LYS A 89 24.84 15.95 4.44
CA LYS A 89 24.14 14.67 4.23
C LYS A 89 22.61 14.82 4.21
N ASN A 90 22.08 15.74 5.01
CA ASN A 90 20.62 15.96 5.16
C ASN A 90 20.10 17.03 4.20
N CYS A 91 20.55 17.00 2.93
CA CYS A 91 20.09 17.95 1.93
C CYS A 91 18.83 17.49 1.21
N THR A 92 17.91 18.43 1.11
CA THR A 92 16.65 18.35 0.39
C THR A 92 16.54 19.57 -0.51
N TYR A 93 15.60 19.50 -1.44
CA TYR A 93 15.28 20.61 -2.33
C TYR A 93 14.92 21.92 -1.58
N TYR A 94 14.41 21.85 -0.36
CA TYR A 94 13.93 23.03 0.37
C TYR A 94 14.97 23.69 1.29
N ASN A 95 15.99 22.95 1.73
CA ASN A 95 16.96 23.44 2.72
C ASN A 95 18.35 23.74 2.13
N CYS A 96 18.75 23.04 1.06
CA CYS A 96 20.09 23.18 0.46
C CYS A 96 20.09 23.80 -0.95
N PHE A 97 18.92 23.93 -1.58
CA PHE A 97 18.77 24.57 -2.88
C PHE A 97 17.98 25.88 -2.74
N ASP A 98 18.48 26.96 -3.33
CA ASP A 98 17.80 28.24 -3.36
C ASP A 98 16.94 28.36 -4.62
N VAL A 99 15.65 28.04 -4.46
CA VAL A 99 14.66 28.09 -5.54
C VAL A 99 14.43 29.52 -6.04
N TYR A 100 14.65 30.54 -5.20
CA TYR A 100 14.36 31.93 -5.56
C TYR A 100 15.30 32.45 -6.64
N ARG A 101 16.52 31.91 -6.76
CA ARG A 101 17.43 32.22 -7.88
C ARG A 101 16.86 31.81 -9.24
N CYS A 102 15.94 30.85 -9.25
CA CYS A 102 15.33 30.33 -10.48
C CYS A 102 14.11 31.12 -10.95
N SER A 103 13.66 32.14 -10.22
CA SER A 103 12.44 32.92 -10.54
C SER A 103 12.57 33.85 -11.75
N HIS A 104 13.79 34.10 -12.25
CA HIS A 104 14.04 35.05 -13.33
C HIS A 104 13.61 34.54 -14.72
N SER A 105 13.28 33.25 -14.84
CA SER A 105 12.89 32.65 -16.12
C SER A 105 11.38 32.81 -16.39
N ARG A 106 11.03 33.67 -17.34
CA ARG A 106 9.64 33.85 -17.81
C ARG A 106 9.13 32.70 -18.69
N SER A 107 10.00 31.79 -19.12
CA SER A 107 9.68 30.71 -20.08
C SER A 107 9.43 29.35 -19.42
N GLY A 108 9.48 29.24 -18.10
CA GLY A 108 9.35 27.97 -17.38
C GLY A 108 10.54 27.01 -17.58
N LYS A 109 11.72 27.55 -17.90
CA LYS A 109 12.97 26.80 -18.08
C LYS A 109 14.08 27.29 -17.16
N ILE A 110 14.88 26.40 -16.62
CA ILE A 110 16.06 26.77 -15.82
C ILE A 110 17.13 27.42 -16.67
N SER A 111 17.94 28.26 -16.04
CA SER A 111 19.13 28.89 -16.61
C SER A 111 20.38 28.30 -15.94
N VAL A 112 21.37 27.93 -16.74
CA VAL A 112 22.58 27.22 -16.31
C VAL A 112 23.80 28.03 -16.75
N TYR A 113 24.62 28.43 -15.79
CA TYR A 113 25.90 29.09 -16.03
C TYR A 113 27.04 28.09 -15.89
N ILE A 114 27.96 28.13 -16.85
CA ILE A 114 29.18 27.31 -16.85
C ILE A 114 30.33 28.25 -16.49
N TYR A 115 31.17 27.87 -15.54
CA TYR A 115 32.38 28.65 -15.20
C TYR A 115 33.38 28.66 -16.38
N PRO A 116 34.26 29.66 -16.50
CA PRO A 116 35.31 29.63 -17.51
C PRO A 116 36.23 28.41 -17.34
N LEU A 117 36.76 27.90 -18.44
CA LEU A 117 37.77 26.83 -18.40
C LEU A 117 39.08 27.42 -17.88
N VAL A 118 39.55 26.91 -16.75
CA VAL A 118 40.78 27.35 -16.07
C VAL A 118 41.54 26.12 -15.57
N GLU A 119 42.86 26.25 -15.42
CA GLU A 119 43.70 25.24 -14.76
C GLU A 119 44.00 25.70 -13.33
N PHE A 120 43.64 24.89 -12.33
CA PHE A 120 43.87 25.24 -10.93
C PHE A 120 45.26 24.76 -10.50
N VAL A 121 46.08 25.68 -10.01
CA VAL A 121 47.43 25.40 -9.49
C VAL A 121 47.50 25.75 -8.00
N ASP A 122 48.34 25.04 -7.26
CA ASP A 122 48.64 25.37 -5.86
C ASP A 122 49.70 26.48 -5.75
N GLU A 123 50.13 26.81 -4.53
CA GLU A 123 51.13 27.86 -4.27
C GLU A 123 52.53 27.51 -4.81
N GLU A 124 52.75 26.28 -5.26
CA GLU A 124 54.00 25.76 -5.83
C GLU A 124 53.91 25.58 -7.35
N ASP A 125 52.89 26.17 -8.00
CA ASP A 125 52.56 26.04 -9.42
C ASP A 125 52.29 24.58 -9.85
N VAL A 126 51.88 23.70 -8.93
CA VAL A 126 51.52 22.31 -9.23
C VAL A 126 50.03 22.21 -9.56
N PRO A 127 49.64 21.59 -10.69
CA PRO A 127 48.24 21.48 -11.08
C PRO A 127 47.46 20.58 -10.13
N ILE A 128 46.41 21.14 -9.51
CA ILE A 128 45.50 20.48 -8.57
C ILE A 128 44.57 19.49 -9.30
N THR A 129 44.17 19.85 -10.52
CA THR A 129 43.27 19.06 -11.36
C THR A 129 44.01 18.56 -12.58
N LYS A 130 43.83 17.28 -12.93
CA LYS A 130 44.32 16.75 -14.21
C LYS A 130 43.58 17.41 -15.39
N LYS A 131 44.21 17.40 -16.58
CA LYS A 131 43.62 17.89 -17.83
C LYS A 131 42.20 17.35 -18.05
N ILE A 132 41.33 18.24 -18.54
CA ILE A 132 39.93 17.98 -18.86
C ILE A 132 39.80 16.84 -19.89
N THR A 133 38.89 15.90 -19.64
CA THR A 133 38.57 14.80 -20.57
C THR A 133 37.69 15.24 -21.74
N GLU A 134 37.74 14.48 -22.83
CA GLU A 134 36.82 14.68 -23.97
C GLU A 134 35.36 14.48 -23.55
N GLU A 135 35.08 13.52 -22.67
CA GLU A 135 33.76 13.24 -22.15
C GLU A 135 33.20 14.43 -21.36
N PHE A 136 34.00 15.02 -20.47
CA PHE A 136 33.59 16.20 -19.70
C PHE A 136 33.44 17.43 -20.60
N TYR A 137 34.34 17.62 -21.57
CA TYR A 137 34.21 18.68 -22.57
C TYR A 137 32.92 18.55 -23.39
N ASN A 138 32.60 17.34 -23.87
CA ASN A 138 31.37 17.07 -24.63
C ASN A 138 30.12 17.32 -23.77
N LEU A 139 30.18 17.03 -22.47
CA LEU A 139 29.11 17.37 -21.52
C LEU A 139 28.92 18.89 -21.39
N LEU A 140 29.99 19.66 -21.15
CA LEU A 140 29.90 21.11 -21.04
C LEU A 140 29.43 21.75 -22.36
N LEU A 141 29.91 21.24 -23.50
CA LEU A 141 29.50 21.69 -24.82
C LEU A 141 28.02 21.44 -25.09
N ALA A 142 27.49 20.28 -24.67
CA ALA A 142 26.07 19.95 -24.77
C ALA A 142 25.21 20.94 -23.96
N ILE A 143 25.61 21.24 -22.73
CA ILE A 143 24.90 22.19 -21.87
C ILE A 143 24.96 23.60 -22.48
N LYS A 144 26.13 24.03 -22.96
CA LYS A 144 26.29 25.34 -23.60
C LYS A 144 25.43 25.52 -24.85
N LYS A 145 25.30 24.47 -25.68
CA LYS A 145 24.47 24.46 -26.90
C LYS A 145 22.97 24.34 -26.60
N SER A 146 22.61 23.94 -25.38
CA SER A 146 21.23 23.75 -24.98
C SER A 146 20.50 25.07 -24.73
N GLU A 147 19.17 24.99 -24.69
CA GLU A 147 18.31 26.12 -24.35
C GLU A 147 18.42 26.56 -22.88
N TYR A 148 19.08 25.77 -22.04
CA TYR A 148 19.28 26.08 -20.62
C TYR A 148 20.45 27.04 -20.38
N SER A 149 21.33 27.28 -21.37
CA SER A 149 22.57 28.04 -21.17
C SER A 149 22.35 29.54 -20.91
N THR A 150 23.08 30.12 -19.96
CA THR A 150 23.20 31.57 -19.74
C THR A 150 24.66 31.98 -19.53
N ASN A 151 25.03 33.15 -20.03
CA ASN A 151 26.35 33.73 -19.78
C ASN A 151 26.39 34.55 -18.48
N ASP A 152 25.22 34.88 -17.91
CA ASP A 152 25.11 35.72 -16.70
C ASP A 152 24.92 34.85 -15.45
N PRO A 153 25.90 34.78 -14.53
CA PRO A 153 25.82 33.99 -13.30
C PRO A 153 24.75 34.49 -12.32
N ASN A 154 24.35 35.77 -12.38
CA ASN A 154 23.29 36.31 -11.52
C ASN A 154 21.90 35.88 -11.98
N LYS A 155 21.73 35.64 -13.28
CA LYS A 155 20.48 35.09 -13.85
C LYS A 155 20.43 33.56 -13.82
N ALA A 156 21.55 32.91 -13.49
CA ALA A 156 21.65 31.46 -13.47
C ALA A 156 20.93 30.86 -12.25
N CYS A 157 20.05 29.92 -12.53
CA CYS A 157 19.43 29.05 -11.53
C CYS A 157 20.42 27.97 -11.05
N ILE A 158 21.25 27.43 -11.95
CA ILE A 158 22.27 26.41 -11.66
C ILE A 158 23.63 26.89 -12.13
N LEU A 159 24.67 26.59 -11.36
CA LEU A 159 26.06 26.86 -11.72
C LEU A 159 26.85 25.55 -11.83
N ILE A 160 27.64 25.40 -12.89
CA ILE A 160 28.43 24.20 -13.16
C ILE A 160 29.91 24.57 -13.20
N PRO A 161 30.71 24.15 -12.19
CA PRO A 161 32.15 24.33 -12.20
C PRO A 161 32.80 23.62 -13.39
N SER A 162 33.81 24.25 -13.98
CA SER A 162 34.61 23.68 -15.06
C SER A 162 35.75 22.78 -14.55
N ILE A 163 35.44 21.98 -13.52
CA ILE A 163 36.36 21.02 -12.91
C ILE A 163 35.89 19.62 -13.29
N ASP A 164 36.76 18.83 -13.91
CA ASP A 164 36.43 17.47 -14.33
C ASP A 164 36.42 16.51 -13.13
N LEU A 165 35.20 16.19 -12.67
CA LEU A 165 34.94 15.28 -11.56
C LEU A 165 34.40 13.92 -12.03
N LEU A 166 34.40 13.63 -13.34
CA LEU A 166 33.73 12.42 -13.87
C LEU A 166 34.31 11.12 -13.30
N ASN A 167 35.60 11.10 -12.97
CA ASN A 167 36.30 9.95 -12.42
C ASN A 167 37.18 10.34 -11.23
N GLN A 168 36.79 9.89 -10.04
CA GLN A 168 37.47 10.26 -8.81
C GLN A 168 38.94 9.80 -8.74
N ASN A 169 39.33 8.74 -9.46
CA ASN A 169 40.74 8.30 -9.53
C ASN A 169 41.67 9.33 -10.18
N ARG A 170 41.13 10.34 -10.86
CA ARG A 170 41.91 11.38 -11.53
C ARG A 170 42.17 12.62 -10.67
N ILE A 171 41.56 12.71 -9.48
CA ILE A 171 41.57 13.93 -8.67
C ILE A 171 42.02 13.67 -7.24
N SER A 172 42.59 14.69 -6.60
CA SER A 172 42.82 14.72 -5.15
C SER A 172 41.59 15.35 -4.48
N PRO A 173 40.81 14.59 -3.66
CA PRO A 173 39.56 15.12 -3.11
C PRO A 173 39.75 16.38 -2.26
N LYS A 174 40.84 16.43 -1.48
CA LYS A 174 41.15 17.57 -0.59
C LYS A 174 41.46 18.84 -1.38
N ASP A 175 42.26 18.74 -2.43
CA ASP A 175 42.71 19.91 -3.17
C ASP A 175 41.62 20.43 -4.11
N VAL A 176 40.82 19.53 -4.69
CA VAL A 176 39.61 19.91 -5.43
C VAL A 176 38.59 20.62 -4.54
N SER A 177 38.44 20.20 -3.28
CA SER A 177 37.53 20.87 -2.34
C SER A 177 37.96 22.32 -2.06
N LYS A 178 39.27 22.58 -2.00
CA LYS A 178 39.82 23.94 -1.90
C LYS A 178 39.57 24.72 -3.20
N ALA A 179 39.79 24.09 -4.36
CA ALA A 179 39.55 24.71 -5.66
C ALA A 179 38.08 25.13 -5.83
N LEU A 180 37.12 24.28 -5.47
CA LEU A 180 35.70 24.62 -5.46
C LEU A 180 35.39 25.81 -4.55
N SER A 181 36.00 25.83 -3.36
CA SER A 181 35.80 26.92 -2.38
C SER A 181 36.41 28.25 -2.82
N SER A 182 37.37 28.22 -3.76
CA SER A 182 37.99 29.42 -4.35
C SER A 182 37.17 30.06 -5.47
N LEU A 183 36.11 29.40 -5.95
CA LEU A 183 35.26 29.92 -7.03
C LEU A 183 34.43 31.13 -6.55
N GLU A 184 34.44 32.21 -7.33
CA GLU A 184 33.81 33.50 -6.98
C GLU A 184 32.33 33.39 -6.59
N HIS A 185 31.57 32.48 -7.21
CA HIS A 185 30.14 32.31 -6.97
C HIS A 185 29.77 31.01 -6.25
N TRP A 186 30.73 30.30 -5.63
CA TRP A 186 30.51 28.98 -5.02
C TRP A 186 29.35 28.96 -4.01
N ASN A 187 29.21 30.01 -3.19
CA ASN A 187 28.13 30.17 -2.21
C ASN A 187 27.89 28.90 -1.38
N ASP A 188 28.97 28.35 -0.80
CA ASP A 188 28.97 27.10 -0.03
C ASP A 188 28.40 25.89 -0.78
N GLY A 189 28.35 25.92 -2.11
CA GLY A 189 27.80 24.88 -2.98
C GLY A 189 26.32 25.04 -3.33
N LYS A 190 25.59 26.03 -2.79
CA LYS A 190 24.16 26.19 -3.10
C LYS A 190 23.95 26.44 -4.60
N ASN A 191 22.97 25.75 -5.18
CA ASN A 191 22.63 25.80 -6.61
C ASN A 191 23.76 25.32 -7.55
N HIS A 192 24.81 24.67 -7.05
CA HIS A 192 25.84 24.07 -7.88
C HIS A 192 25.49 22.63 -8.24
N LEU A 193 25.84 22.22 -9.45
CA LEU A 193 25.67 20.86 -9.95
C LEU A 193 27.02 20.27 -10.35
N LEU A 194 27.41 19.17 -9.69
CA LEU A 194 28.65 18.45 -9.95
C LEU A 194 28.37 17.15 -10.72
N PHE A 195 29.21 16.80 -11.68
CA PHE A 195 29.09 15.56 -12.46
C PHE A 195 30.18 14.55 -12.09
N ASN A 196 29.78 13.40 -11.55
CA ASN A 196 30.71 12.34 -11.14
C ASN A 196 30.19 10.93 -11.50
N MET A 197 30.66 10.34 -12.59
CA MET A 197 30.20 9.02 -13.01
C MET A 197 30.82 7.87 -12.21
N LEU A 198 32.08 8.01 -11.77
CA LEU A 198 32.84 6.97 -11.08
C LEU A 198 33.27 7.46 -9.69
N PRO A 199 32.38 7.39 -8.67
CA PRO A 199 32.73 7.71 -7.29
C PRO A 199 33.72 6.72 -6.69
N GLY A 200 34.44 7.19 -5.67
CA GLY A 200 35.31 6.36 -4.84
C GLY A 200 36.66 6.04 -5.48
N SER A 201 37.69 6.01 -4.64
CA SER A 201 39.05 5.59 -5.00
C SER A 201 39.49 4.32 -4.26
N MET A 202 40.52 3.66 -4.78
CA MET A 202 41.18 2.54 -4.09
C MET A 202 41.69 3.01 -2.71
N PRO A 203 41.56 2.21 -1.63
CA PRO A 203 41.12 0.81 -1.60
C PRO A 203 39.61 0.59 -1.33
N LYS A 204 38.85 1.63 -0.95
CA LYS A 204 37.50 1.47 -0.41
C LYS A 204 36.37 1.60 -1.43
N TYR A 205 36.58 2.31 -2.55
CA TYR A 205 35.58 2.57 -3.59
C TYR A 205 34.22 2.99 -3.03
N LEU A 206 34.23 4.03 -2.20
CA LEU A 206 33.03 4.53 -1.53
C LEU A 206 31.93 4.93 -2.55
N PRO A 207 30.65 4.63 -2.28
CA PRO A 207 29.54 4.86 -3.23
C PRO A 207 29.02 6.31 -3.19
N TYR A 208 29.93 7.27 -3.01
CA TYR A 208 29.68 8.71 -3.01
C TYR A 208 30.96 9.46 -3.42
N LEU A 209 30.81 10.72 -3.82
CA LEU A 209 31.95 11.58 -4.16
C LEU A 209 32.66 12.02 -2.87
N GLU A 210 33.96 11.73 -2.75
CA GLU A 210 34.76 12.09 -1.56
C GLU A 210 35.19 13.57 -1.51
N VAL A 211 34.85 14.36 -2.53
CA VAL A 211 35.11 15.81 -2.58
C VAL A 211 34.09 16.52 -1.68
N GLU A 212 34.60 17.37 -0.78
CA GLU A 212 33.75 18.17 0.09
C GLU A 212 33.10 19.30 -0.68
N SER A 213 31.78 19.18 -0.86
CA SER A 213 31.00 19.99 -1.80
C SER A 213 29.94 20.87 -1.13
N GLY A 214 29.94 20.93 0.21
CA GLY A 214 28.98 21.72 0.98
C GLY A 214 27.52 21.37 0.67
N TYR A 215 26.79 22.33 0.11
CA TYR A 215 25.38 22.23 -0.27
C TYR A 215 25.14 21.85 -1.74
N ALA A 216 26.17 21.49 -2.52
CA ALA A 216 26.01 21.20 -3.94
C ALA A 216 25.22 19.92 -4.23
N MET A 217 24.47 19.95 -5.34
CA MET A 217 23.86 18.76 -5.92
C MET A 217 24.92 17.96 -6.67
N VAL A 218 24.88 16.64 -6.53
CA VAL A 218 25.81 15.74 -7.20
C VAL A 218 25.02 14.83 -8.13
N THR A 219 25.43 14.77 -9.39
CA THR A 219 25.02 13.68 -10.28
C THR A 219 26.04 12.56 -10.15
N SER A 220 25.57 11.34 -9.87
CA SER A 220 26.48 10.20 -9.77
C SER A 220 25.96 8.91 -10.36
N GLY A 221 26.88 8.14 -10.94
CA GLY A 221 26.58 6.82 -11.50
C GLY A 221 26.71 5.68 -10.51
N GLY A 222 27.22 5.91 -9.30
CA GLY A 222 27.50 4.85 -8.32
C GLY A 222 26.79 5.03 -6.97
N PHE A 223 25.66 5.71 -6.94
CA PHE A 223 24.94 5.95 -5.70
C PHE A 223 24.43 4.66 -5.04
N SER A 224 24.65 4.58 -3.72
CA SER A 224 23.96 3.64 -2.84
C SER A 224 22.68 4.27 -2.30
N SER A 225 21.65 3.46 -2.07
CA SER A 225 20.39 3.87 -1.40
C SER A 225 20.62 4.54 -0.03
N VAL A 226 21.76 4.31 0.62
CA VAL A 226 22.12 4.90 1.92
C VAL A 226 22.66 6.34 1.77
N ASN A 227 23.41 6.63 0.70
CA ASN A 227 24.10 7.91 0.51
C ASN A 227 23.44 8.80 -0.54
N HIS A 228 22.47 8.29 -1.29
CA HIS A 228 21.73 9.05 -2.28
C HIS A 228 20.75 10.02 -1.60
N ARG A 229 20.92 11.32 -1.82
CA ARG A 229 19.97 12.34 -1.33
C ARG A 229 18.78 12.40 -2.28
N MET A 230 17.81 11.51 -2.08
CA MET A 230 16.65 11.33 -2.95
C MET A 230 15.88 12.65 -3.16
N GLY A 231 15.58 12.99 -4.42
CA GLY A 231 14.91 14.24 -4.80
C GLY A 231 15.81 15.48 -4.78
N PHE A 232 17.08 15.34 -4.38
CA PHE A 232 18.11 16.39 -4.42
C PHE A 232 19.22 16.02 -5.42
N ASP A 233 19.91 14.90 -5.20
CA ASP A 233 20.89 14.35 -6.14
C ASP A 233 20.23 13.62 -7.31
N ILE A 234 21.01 13.35 -8.37
CA ILE A 234 20.52 12.69 -9.59
C ILE A 234 21.40 11.48 -9.91
N SER A 235 20.79 10.30 -9.95
CA SER A 235 21.51 9.11 -10.44
C SER A 235 21.62 9.18 -11.97
N VAL A 236 22.82 9.07 -12.51
CA VAL A 236 23.13 9.12 -13.95
C VAL A 236 23.75 7.81 -14.41
N PRO A 237 23.70 7.41 -15.69
CA PRO A 237 24.43 6.23 -16.13
C PRO A 237 25.95 6.48 -16.12
N VAL A 238 26.72 5.42 -15.90
CA VAL A 238 28.17 5.46 -16.17
C VAL A 238 28.35 5.35 -17.68
N TYR A 239 28.91 6.40 -18.29
CA TYR A 239 29.10 6.45 -19.73
C TYR A 239 30.10 5.38 -20.21
N SER A 240 29.72 4.65 -21.26
CA SER A 240 30.57 3.70 -21.96
C SER A 240 30.86 4.21 -23.37
N PRO A 241 32.13 4.55 -23.71
CA PRO A 241 32.50 4.90 -25.08
C PRO A 241 32.37 3.70 -26.02
N LEU A 242 32.59 2.48 -25.52
CA LEU A 242 32.47 1.24 -26.29
C LEU A 242 31.01 0.99 -26.72
N ALA A 243 30.05 1.22 -25.82
CA ALA A 243 28.62 1.13 -26.16
C ALA A 243 28.19 2.12 -27.25
N ALA A 244 28.78 3.32 -27.25
CA ALA A 244 28.47 4.36 -28.21
C ALA A 244 29.00 4.06 -29.63
N GLN A 245 30.05 3.24 -29.74
CA GLN A 245 30.69 2.86 -31.01
C GLN A 245 30.15 1.53 -31.58
N LEU A 246 29.26 0.84 -30.87
CA LEU A 246 28.74 -0.46 -31.27
C LEU A 246 27.83 -0.37 -32.52
N ASP A 247 28.19 -1.06 -33.60
CA ASP A 247 27.41 -1.13 -34.83
C ASP A 247 26.19 -2.07 -34.68
N ARG A 248 25.04 -1.65 -35.22
CA ARG A 248 23.75 -2.29 -34.96
C ARG A 248 23.14 -2.81 -36.26
N PRO A 249 23.16 -4.13 -36.51
CA PRO A 249 22.50 -4.69 -37.66
C PRO A 249 20.97 -4.51 -37.57
N SER A 250 20.34 -4.12 -38.69
CA SER A 250 18.88 -3.92 -38.78
C SER A 250 18.06 -5.21 -38.62
N ALA A 251 18.66 -6.39 -38.82
CA ALA A 251 17.99 -7.68 -38.70
C ALA A 251 18.21 -8.30 -37.30
N GLN A 252 17.17 -8.94 -36.74
CA GLN A 252 17.30 -9.74 -35.53
C GLN A 252 18.19 -10.95 -35.80
N GLN A 253 19.42 -10.91 -35.30
CA GLN A 253 20.28 -12.09 -35.28
C GLN A 253 19.82 -13.07 -34.19
N PRO A 254 19.93 -14.39 -34.44
CA PRO A 254 19.65 -15.40 -33.43
C PRO A 254 20.61 -15.23 -32.26
N ARG A 255 20.08 -15.33 -31.03
CA ARG A 255 20.85 -15.17 -29.78
C ARG A 255 21.13 -16.55 -29.19
N PRO A 256 22.32 -17.13 -29.42
CA PRO A 256 22.64 -18.50 -28.97
C PRO A 256 22.76 -18.63 -27.44
N TRP A 257 23.03 -17.55 -26.73
CA TRP A 257 23.22 -17.57 -25.28
C TRP A 257 21.98 -17.02 -24.57
N LEU A 258 21.53 -17.69 -23.52
CA LEU A 258 20.43 -17.20 -22.69
C LEU A 258 20.93 -16.10 -21.75
N ILE A 259 22.02 -16.35 -21.04
CA ILE A 259 22.67 -15.40 -20.13
C ILE A 259 24.14 -15.20 -20.53
N ILE A 260 24.61 -13.95 -20.51
CA ILE A 260 26.04 -13.60 -20.61
C ILE A 260 26.48 -12.79 -19.39
N SER A 261 27.52 -13.26 -18.69
CA SER A 261 28.26 -12.50 -17.68
C SER A 261 29.61 -12.07 -18.25
N SER A 262 29.93 -10.77 -18.22
CA SER A 262 31.13 -10.21 -18.88
C SER A 262 31.95 -9.24 -18.01
N GLN A 263 31.54 -9.06 -16.75
CA GLN A 263 32.18 -8.13 -15.83
C GLN A 263 33.47 -8.73 -15.26
N SER A 264 34.54 -7.95 -15.32
CA SER A 264 35.89 -8.37 -14.90
C SER A 264 36.28 -7.93 -13.48
N ASN A 265 35.49 -7.07 -12.84
CA ASN A 265 35.76 -6.47 -11.54
C ASN A 265 34.69 -6.84 -10.49
N ILE A 266 34.23 -8.09 -10.52
CA ILE A 266 33.26 -8.63 -9.55
C ILE A 266 33.98 -9.20 -8.33
N HIS A 267 33.30 -9.22 -7.18
CA HIS A 267 33.84 -9.83 -5.96
C HIS A 267 33.99 -11.35 -6.16
N GLU A 268 34.99 -11.96 -5.51
CA GLU A 268 35.31 -13.39 -5.66
C GLU A 268 34.11 -14.30 -5.32
N GLU A 269 33.34 -13.95 -4.29
CA GLU A 269 32.12 -14.70 -3.91
C GLU A 269 31.08 -14.72 -5.03
N PHE A 270 30.77 -13.57 -5.64
CA PHE A 270 29.83 -13.50 -6.76
C PHE A 270 30.38 -14.22 -8.00
N GLN A 271 31.70 -14.14 -8.21
CA GLN A 271 32.35 -14.86 -9.29
C GLN A 271 32.18 -16.37 -9.14
N ASN A 272 32.37 -16.90 -7.93
CA ASN A 272 32.21 -18.33 -7.65
C ASN A 272 30.76 -18.78 -7.87
N VAL A 273 29.76 -18.03 -7.36
CA VAL A 273 28.33 -18.34 -7.56
C VAL A 273 27.98 -18.36 -9.05
N VAL A 274 28.44 -17.36 -9.82
CA VAL A 274 28.18 -17.28 -11.27
C VAL A 274 28.86 -18.42 -12.03
N GLN A 275 30.09 -18.79 -11.65
CA GLN A 275 30.80 -19.90 -12.27
C GLN A 275 30.11 -21.24 -11.97
N SER A 276 29.66 -21.47 -10.73
CA SER A 276 28.89 -22.64 -10.35
C SER A 276 27.56 -22.73 -11.12
N ALA A 277 26.80 -21.64 -11.18
CA ALA A 277 25.54 -21.59 -11.92
C ALA A 277 25.73 -21.81 -13.44
N ALA A 278 26.86 -21.37 -14.00
CA ALA A 278 27.19 -21.60 -15.40
C ALA A 278 27.75 -23.01 -15.69
N ALA A 279 28.32 -23.70 -14.70
CA ALA A 279 28.85 -25.06 -14.89
C ALA A 279 27.75 -26.09 -15.17
N GLU A 280 26.53 -25.84 -14.69
CA GLU A 280 25.39 -26.73 -14.81
C GLU A 280 24.65 -26.60 -16.16
N GLN A 281 24.89 -25.52 -16.92
CA GLN A 281 24.06 -25.13 -18.07
C GLN A 281 24.87 -24.70 -19.29
N SER A 282 24.57 -25.28 -20.46
CA SER A 282 25.31 -25.03 -21.70
C SER A 282 25.02 -23.69 -22.38
N ASN A 283 23.94 -22.99 -22.00
CA ASN A 283 23.49 -21.72 -22.58
C ASN A 283 23.84 -20.48 -21.72
N PHE A 284 24.68 -20.64 -20.69
CA PHE A 284 25.19 -19.57 -19.84
C PHE A 284 26.68 -19.33 -20.15
N LEU A 285 27.00 -18.16 -20.72
CA LEU A 285 28.38 -17.77 -21.03
C LEU A 285 28.95 -16.84 -19.95
N VAL A 286 30.05 -17.25 -19.33
CA VAL A 286 30.82 -16.43 -18.38
C VAL A 286 32.16 -16.05 -19.00
N LEU A 287 32.43 -14.75 -19.06
CA LEU A 287 33.61 -14.16 -19.69
C LEU A 287 34.38 -13.31 -18.67
N GLY A 288 35.68 -13.53 -18.59
CA GLY A 288 36.60 -12.80 -17.73
C GLY A 288 37.65 -11.99 -18.51
N ARG A 289 38.69 -11.54 -17.80
CA ARG A 289 39.88 -10.93 -18.43
C ARG A 289 40.68 -11.99 -19.19
N CYS A 290 41.29 -11.59 -20.31
CA CYS A 290 42.21 -12.42 -21.07
C CYS A 290 43.60 -12.42 -20.41
N ALA A 291 44.28 -13.57 -20.39
CA ALA A 291 45.61 -13.72 -19.81
C ALA A 291 46.73 -13.03 -20.65
N SER A 292 46.48 -12.81 -21.95
CA SER A 292 47.46 -12.22 -22.88
C SER A 292 47.67 -10.72 -22.69
N ASP A 293 46.63 -9.98 -22.32
CA ASP A 293 46.70 -8.55 -21.98
C ASP A 293 45.60 -8.18 -20.96
N PRO A 294 45.95 -8.04 -19.67
CA PRO A 294 44.99 -7.71 -18.60
C PRO A 294 44.38 -6.30 -18.69
N LEU A 295 44.98 -5.39 -19.47
CA LEU A 295 44.56 -3.99 -19.58
C LEU A 295 43.62 -3.75 -20.76
N GLU A 296 43.53 -4.70 -21.70
CA GLU A 296 42.67 -4.57 -22.88
C GLU A 296 41.19 -4.68 -22.51
N THR A 297 40.43 -3.60 -22.78
CA THR A 297 39.01 -3.50 -22.36
C THR A 297 38.04 -3.94 -23.45
N THR A 298 38.51 -4.07 -24.69
CA THR A 298 37.71 -4.44 -25.88
C THR A 298 37.59 -5.96 -26.08
N MET A 299 38.29 -6.77 -25.28
CA MET A 299 38.26 -8.23 -25.39
C MET A 299 37.89 -8.89 -24.06
N ARG A 300 37.22 -10.03 -24.12
CA ARG A 300 36.93 -10.91 -22.98
C ARG A 300 37.22 -12.36 -23.32
N CYS A 301 37.60 -13.15 -22.33
CA CYS A 301 37.99 -14.53 -22.56
C CYS A 301 37.19 -15.52 -21.71
N ARG A 302 36.92 -16.69 -22.31
CA ARG A 302 36.59 -17.93 -21.60
C ARG A 302 37.75 -18.88 -21.82
N GLU A 303 38.54 -19.12 -20.79
CA GLU A 303 39.78 -19.91 -20.90
C GLU A 303 40.70 -19.32 -22.00
N ASN A 304 40.91 -20.04 -23.10
CA ASN A 304 41.74 -19.63 -24.24
C ASN A 304 40.93 -19.04 -25.42
N GLN A 305 39.60 -18.96 -25.34
CA GLN A 305 38.77 -18.38 -26.40
C GLN A 305 38.55 -16.89 -26.18
N VAL A 306 38.84 -16.09 -27.21
CA VAL A 306 38.72 -14.63 -27.20
C VAL A 306 37.40 -14.19 -27.84
N PHE A 307 36.70 -13.28 -27.17
CA PHE A 307 35.44 -12.68 -27.63
C PHE A 307 35.57 -11.16 -27.68
N SER A 308 35.03 -10.55 -28.74
CA SER A 308 34.94 -9.09 -28.91
C SER A 308 33.87 -8.50 -27.98
N TYR A 309 34.23 -7.45 -27.23
CA TYR A 309 33.37 -6.76 -26.27
C TYR A 309 33.17 -5.29 -26.68
N PRO A 310 31.94 -4.74 -26.67
CA PRO A 310 30.68 -5.32 -26.18
C PRO A 310 29.88 -6.14 -27.21
N GLU A 311 30.41 -6.40 -28.40
CA GLU A 311 29.72 -7.11 -29.50
C GLU A 311 29.12 -8.46 -29.07
N ILE A 312 29.85 -9.26 -28.29
CA ILE A 312 29.38 -10.57 -27.79
C ILE A 312 28.07 -10.47 -27.01
N LEU A 313 27.78 -9.33 -26.37
CA LEU A 313 26.52 -9.13 -25.65
C LEU A 313 25.32 -9.25 -26.58
N MET A 314 25.44 -8.90 -27.86
CA MET A 314 24.36 -8.99 -28.84
C MET A 314 23.88 -10.43 -29.08
N ASN A 315 24.70 -11.43 -28.74
CA ASN A 315 24.40 -12.85 -28.88
C ASN A 315 23.67 -13.42 -27.64
N GLY A 316 23.53 -12.63 -26.57
CA GLY A 316 22.87 -13.04 -25.32
C GLY A 316 21.48 -12.45 -25.17
N THR A 317 20.48 -13.23 -24.75
CA THR A 317 19.13 -12.70 -24.46
C THR A 317 19.16 -11.78 -23.22
N PHE A 318 19.77 -12.26 -22.15
CA PHE A 318 19.98 -11.56 -20.88
C PHE A 318 21.48 -11.33 -20.65
N CYS A 319 21.83 -10.26 -19.95
CA CYS A 319 23.20 -10.02 -19.49
C CYS A 319 23.20 -9.60 -18.02
N LEU A 320 24.10 -10.21 -17.24
CA LEU A 320 24.21 -9.93 -15.81
C LEU A 320 24.91 -8.59 -15.56
N VAL A 321 24.32 -7.83 -14.64
CA VAL A 321 24.89 -6.59 -14.08
C VAL A 321 24.96 -6.79 -12.57
N LEU A 322 26.13 -7.22 -12.13
CA LEU A 322 26.47 -7.58 -10.76
C LEU A 322 27.22 -6.46 -10.06
N ARG A 323 27.23 -6.51 -8.73
CA ARG A 323 28.07 -5.67 -7.89
C ARG A 323 29.55 -5.92 -8.18
N GLY A 324 30.27 -4.86 -8.52
CA GLY A 324 31.72 -4.85 -8.65
C GLY A 324 32.39 -4.03 -7.56
N ALA A 325 33.67 -3.71 -7.76
CA ALA A 325 34.39 -2.78 -6.88
C ALA A 325 33.68 -1.43 -6.73
N ARG A 326 33.00 -0.97 -7.80
CA ARG A 326 32.04 0.15 -7.76
C ARG A 326 30.63 -0.37 -7.99
N LEU A 327 29.64 0.25 -7.33
CA LEU A 327 28.23 -0.06 -7.55
C LEU A 327 27.81 0.27 -8.99
N GLY A 328 28.12 1.48 -9.45
CA GLY A 328 27.89 1.95 -10.81
C GLY A 328 28.94 1.45 -11.78
N GLN A 329 28.51 0.83 -12.89
CA GLN A 329 29.43 0.30 -13.90
C GLN A 329 28.93 0.58 -15.33
N PRO A 330 29.86 0.71 -16.32
CA PRO A 330 29.49 0.88 -17.73
C PRO A 330 28.68 -0.30 -18.29
N SER A 331 28.79 -1.48 -17.67
CA SER A 331 28.15 -2.72 -18.14
C SER A 331 26.63 -2.64 -18.29
N LEU A 332 25.96 -1.80 -17.50
CA LEU A 332 24.52 -1.54 -17.69
C LEU A 332 24.24 -0.86 -19.04
N MET A 333 25.07 0.12 -19.39
CA MET A 333 24.97 0.83 -20.67
C MET A 333 25.37 -0.07 -21.84
N ASP A 334 26.42 -0.89 -21.68
CA ASP A 334 26.87 -1.87 -22.68
C ASP A 334 25.78 -2.93 -22.96
N CYS A 335 25.10 -3.41 -21.91
CA CYS A 335 23.99 -4.36 -22.05
C CYS A 335 22.82 -3.76 -22.85
N LEU A 336 22.38 -2.55 -22.48
CA LEU A 336 21.27 -1.88 -23.14
C LEU A 336 21.60 -1.53 -24.60
N SER A 337 22.85 -1.12 -24.88
CA SER A 337 23.30 -0.76 -26.23
C SER A 337 23.32 -1.97 -27.18
N ALA A 338 23.72 -3.14 -26.68
CA ALA A 338 23.69 -4.43 -27.39
C ALA A 338 22.27 -5.01 -27.57
N GLY A 339 21.26 -4.40 -26.94
CA GLY A 339 19.88 -4.87 -26.96
C GLY A 339 19.66 -6.17 -26.16
N SER A 340 20.53 -6.43 -25.20
CA SER A 340 20.40 -7.51 -24.23
C SER A 340 19.66 -7.00 -23.01
N ILE A 341 18.90 -7.86 -22.34
CA ILE A 341 18.07 -7.45 -21.20
C ILE A 341 18.94 -7.49 -19.94
N PRO A 342 19.13 -6.36 -19.22
CA PRO A 342 19.93 -6.37 -18.00
C PRO A 342 19.23 -7.17 -16.91
N VAL A 343 19.96 -8.10 -16.30
CA VAL A 343 19.58 -8.76 -15.04
C VAL A 343 20.45 -8.16 -13.95
N ILE A 344 19.86 -7.32 -13.11
CA ILE A 344 20.57 -6.50 -12.14
C ILE A 344 20.49 -7.20 -10.78
N ALA A 345 21.64 -7.68 -10.31
CA ALA A 345 21.81 -8.27 -8.98
C ALA A 345 22.67 -7.33 -8.13
N SER A 346 22.04 -6.26 -7.64
CA SER A 346 22.66 -5.36 -6.68
C SER A 346 21.58 -4.61 -5.89
N ASP A 347 21.50 -4.90 -4.60
CA ASP A 347 20.37 -4.47 -3.76
C ASP A 347 20.39 -2.97 -3.48
N LEU A 348 21.58 -2.46 -3.16
CA LEU A 348 21.80 -1.07 -2.74
C LEU A 348 21.99 -0.10 -3.91
N TYR A 349 22.12 -0.57 -5.15
CA TYR A 349 22.41 0.29 -6.30
C TYR A 349 21.19 1.10 -6.75
N VAL A 350 21.33 2.43 -6.79
CA VAL A 350 20.30 3.35 -7.29
C VAL A 350 20.44 3.50 -8.80
N LEU A 351 19.50 2.93 -9.55
CA LEU A 351 19.55 2.94 -11.01
C LEU A 351 19.47 4.35 -11.62
N PRO A 352 20.09 4.58 -12.78
CA PRO A 352 20.09 5.88 -13.45
C PRO A 352 18.69 6.41 -13.70
N TYR A 353 18.45 7.67 -13.34
CA TYR A 353 17.17 8.37 -13.45
C TYR A 353 15.97 7.60 -12.91
N SER A 354 16.16 6.79 -11.87
CA SER A 354 15.10 5.98 -11.23
C SER A 354 13.91 6.79 -10.70
N GLU A 355 14.03 8.12 -10.61
CA GLU A 355 12.93 9.03 -10.29
C GLU A 355 11.93 9.24 -11.44
N VAL A 356 12.34 9.04 -12.69
CA VAL A 356 11.49 9.24 -13.89
C VAL A 356 11.43 8.00 -14.79
N ILE A 357 12.44 7.12 -14.75
CA ILE A 357 12.49 5.88 -15.53
C ILE A 357 12.00 4.69 -14.69
N ASP A 358 10.98 3.98 -15.19
CA ASP A 358 10.52 2.71 -14.63
C ASP A 358 11.36 1.53 -15.16
N TRP A 359 12.37 1.18 -14.36
CA TRP A 359 13.28 0.08 -14.66
C TRP A 359 12.62 -1.30 -14.70
N LYS A 360 11.44 -1.49 -14.09
CA LYS A 360 10.70 -2.77 -14.18
C LYS A 360 10.26 -3.09 -15.61
N ARG A 361 10.21 -2.08 -16.48
CA ARG A 361 9.81 -2.24 -17.89
C ARG A 361 10.98 -2.54 -18.82
N ALA A 362 12.23 -2.43 -18.35
CA ALA A 362 13.42 -2.52 -19.18
C ALA A 362 14.52 -3.47 -18.65
N ALA A 363 14.45 -3.86 -17.38
CA ALA A 363 15.41 -4.75 -16.75
C ALA A 363 14.71 -5.72 -15.79
N VAL A 364 15.39 -6.82 -15.46
CA VAL A 364 15.00 -7.76 -14.42
C VAL A 364 15.86 -7.49 -13.20
N LYS A 365 15.28 -7.06 -12.08
CA LYS A 365 16.01 -6.85 -10.82
C LYS A 365 15.83 -8.08 -9.93
N ILE A 366 16.92 -8.64 -9.42
CA ILE A 366 16.93 -9.78 -8.50
C ILE A 366 17.73 -9.43 -7.23
N SER A 367 17.46 -10.14 -6.13
CA SER A 367 18.28 -10.04 -4.91
C SER A 367 19.69 -10.56 -5.16
N GLU A 368 20.69 -10.07 -4.44
CA GLU A 368 22.04 -10.65 -4.48
C GLU A 368 22.03 -12.14 -4.05
N ASP A 369 21.14 -12.53 -3.12
CA ASP A 369 20.96 -13.92 -2.65
C ASP A 369 20.33 -14.85 -3.70
N ASP A 370 19.53 -14.29 -4.61
CA ASP A 370 18.85 -15.05 -5.66
C ASP A 370 19.76 -15.35 -6.86
N LEU A 371 21.01 -14.85 -6.85
CA LEU A 371 21.94 -15.00 -7.96
C LEU A 371 22.22 -16.47 -8.32
N ALA A 372 22.19 -17.38 -7.33
CA ALA A 372 22.34 -18.81 -7.54
C ALA A 372 21.19 -19.41 -8.40
N HIS A 373 19.99 -18.83 -8.31
CA HIS A 373 18.77 -19.27 -9.01
C HIS A 373 18.47 -18.42 -10.26
N VAL A 374 19.44 -17.63 -10.74
CA VAL A 374 19.23 -16.68 -11.84
C VAL A 374 18.72 -17.35 -13.12
N MET A 375 19.11 -18.60 -13.36
CA MET A 375 18.65 -19.40 -14.51
C MET A 375 17.15 -19.72 -14.40
N ASP A 376 16.66 -20.11 -13.23
CA ASP A 376 15.25 -20.42 -13.00
C ASP A 376 14.38 -19.16 -13.15
N ILE A 377 14.91 -18.01 -12.72
CA ILE A 377 14.23 -16.73 -12.84
C ILE A 377 14.08 -16.32 -14.30
N VAL A 378 15.15 -16.37 -15.10
CA VAL A 378 15.09 -15.91 -16.50
C VAL A 378 14.35 -16.90 -17.41
N THR A 379 14.36 -18.20 -17.10
CA THR A 379 13.64 -19.21 -17.89
C THR A 379 12.13 -19.14 -17.69
N ASN A 380 11.67 -18.64 -16.55
CA ASN A 380 10.24 -18.36 -16.29
C ASN A 380 9.72 -17.09 -16.98
N ILE A 381 10.56 -16.29 -17.64
CA ILE A 381 10.14 -15.09 -18.37
C ILE A 381 9.68 -15.48 -19.77
N SER A 382 8.42 -15.16 -20.12
CA SER A 382 7.89 -15.42 -21.46
C SER A 382 8.61 -14.64 -22.55
N GLU A 383 8.63 -15.17 -23.77
CA GLU A 383 9.27 -14.52 -24.92
C GLU A 383 8.68 -13.13 -25.22
N ASP A 384 7.36 -12.97 -25.08
CA ASP A 384 6.67 -11.69 -25.24
C ASP A 384 7.17 -10.66 -24.22
N ARG A 385 7.28 -11.07 -22.95
CA ARG A 385 7.78 -10.21 -21.89
C ARG A 385 9.24 -9.83 -22.12
N ALA A 386 10.07 -10.77 -22.57
CA ALA A 386 11.47 -10.50 -22.92
C ALA A 386 11.56 -9.52 -24.11
N ALA A 387 10.68 -9.64 -25.11
CA ALA A 387 10.63 -8.72 -26.24
C ALA A 387 10.27 -7.28 -25.80
N ASP A 388 9.32 -7.13 -24.87
CA ASP A 388 8.94 -5.83 -24.31
C ASP A 388 10.07 -5.21 -23.48
N LEU A 389 10.70 -5.99 -22.60
CA LEU A 389 11.86 -5.56 -21.81
C LEU A 389 12.98 -5.03 -22.73
N ARG A 390 13.28 -5.78 -23.79
CA ARG A 390 14.28 -5.38 -24.79
C ARG A 390 13.90 -4.10 -25.53
N ARG A 391 12.63 -3.96 -25.95
CA ARG A 391 12.14 -2.78 -26.67
C ARG A 391 12.29 -1.53 -25.81
N ASN A 392 11.86 -1.60 -24.55
CA ASN A 392 11.96 -0.49 -23.61
C ASN A 392 13.40 -0.17 -23.23
N GLY A 393 14.25 -1.20 -23.02
CA GLY A 393 15.68 -1.00 -22.77
C GLY A 393 16.40 -0.27 -23.91
N ARG A 394 16.12 -0.63 -25.16
CA ARG A 394 16.64 0.09 -26.35
C ARG A 394 16.15 1.53 -26.41
N PHE A 395 14.88 1.77 -26.09
CA PHE A 395 14.30 3.11 -26.04
C PHE A 395 15.00 3.98 -24.99
N ILE A 396 15.18 3.48 -23.77
CA ILE A 396 15.87 4.18 -22.69
C ILE A 396 17.30 4.54 -23.10
N TYR A 397 18.05 3.58 -23.65
CA TYR A 397 19.40 3.83 -24.14
C TYR A 397 19.42 4.93 -25.19
N ALA A 398 18.62 4.79 -26.25
CA ALA A 398 18.63 5.71 -27.39
C ALA A 398 18.21 7.13 -26.99
N LYS A 399 17.25 7.24 -26.07
CA LYS A 399 16.71 8.54 -25.66
C LYS A 399 17.57 9.24 -24.60
N TYR A 400 18.09 8.50 -23.62
CA TYR A 400 18.69 9.10 -22.42
C TYR A 400 20.19 8.84 -22.25
N PHE A 401 20.74 7.72 -22.76
CA PHE A 401 22.11 7.29 -22.41
C PHE A 401 23.11 7.33 -23.57
N ALA A 402 22.63 7.36 -24.82
CA ALA A 402 23.45 7.13 -26.01
C ALA A 402 24.68 8.05 -26.16
N SER A 403 24.69 9.22 -25.53
CA SER A 403 25.82 10.15 -25.54
C SER A 403 25.89 10.98 -24.25
N MET A 404 27.04 11.59 -23.99
CA MET A 404 27.21 12.56 -22.90
C MET A 404 26.21 13.72 -22.99
N GLU A 405 25.83 14.12 -24.21
CA GLU A 405 24.78 15.13 -24.44
C GLU A 405 23.43 14.66 -23.89
N LYS A 406 22.99 13.43 -24.22
CA LYS A 406 21.71 12.90 -23.73
C LYS A 406 21.72 12.79 -22.21
N ILE A 407 22.82 12.36 -21.62
CA ILE A 407 22.98 12.24 -20.16
C ILE A 407 22.82 13.62 -19.50
N ALA A 408 23.59 14.61 -19.96
CA ALA A 408 23.58 15.95 -19.40
C ALA A 408 22.21 16.63 -19.51
N LEU A 409 21.60 16.58 -20.70
CA LEU A 409 20.29 17.20 -20.94
C LEU A 409 19.16 16.50 -20.19
N THR A 410 19.24 15.18 -20.00
CA THR A 410 18.27 14.44 -19.19
C THR A 410 18.33 14.86 -17.74
N ALA A 411 19.54 14.97 -17.16
CA ALA A 411 19.72 15.46 -15.80
C ALA A 411 19.18 16.88 -15.63
N LEU A 412 19.45 17.79 -16.57
CA LEU A 412 18.92 19.15 -16.54
C LEU A 412 17.40 19.19 -16.71
N SER A 413 16.83 18.34 -17.57
CA SER A 413 15.38 18.21 -17.74
C SER A 413 14.72 17.81 -16.42
N ILE A 414 15.26 16.82 -15.72
CA ILE A 414 14.77 16.40 -14.41
C ILE A 414 14.79 17.57 -13.41
N ILE A 415 15.88 18.32 -13.34
CA ILE A 415 15.96 19.49 -12.43
C ILE A 415 14.93 20.56 -12.84
N ASN A 416 14.75 20.78 -14.14
CA ASN A 416 13.75 21.70 -14.66
C ASN A 416 12.34 21.31 -14.20
N GLU A 417 11.98 20.03 -14.24
CA GLU A 417 10.69 19.51 -13.78
C GLU A 417 10.51 19.63 -12.25
N ARG A 418 11.59 19.61 -11.47
CA ARG A 418 11.54 19.85 -10.02
C ARG A 418 11.22 21.31 -9.71
N ILE A 419 11.77 22.25 -10.47
CA ILE A 419 11.60 23.71 -10.26
C ILE A 419 10.31 24.24 -10.88
N PHE A 420 9.94 23.74 -12.06
CA PHE A 420 8.74 24.17 -12.79
C PHE A 420 7.79 22.98 -12.97
N PRO A 421 6.96 22.66 -11.95
CA PRO A 421 6.02 21.54 -12.02
C PRO A 421 5.07 21.59 -13.23
N SER A 422 4.76 22.80 -13.73
CA SER A 422 3.90 23.00 -14.90
C SER A 422 4.49 22.50 -16.23
N GLN A 423 5.81 22.26 -16.30
CA GLN A 423 6.52 21.78 -17.49
C GLN A 423 6.92 20.31 -17.37
N ARG A 424 6.38 19.58 -16.38
CA ARG A 424 6.72 18.18 -16.13
C ARG A 424 6.23 17.27 -17.25
N LEU A 425 7.13 16.44 -17.78
CA LEU A 425 6.75 15.38 -18.72
C LEU A 425 5.92 14.31 -17.99
N SER A 426 4.95 13.74 -18.70
CA SER A 426 4.15 12.63 -18.18
C SER A 426 4.99 11.36 -18.01
N TYR A 427 4.49 10.46 -17.18
CA TYR A 427 5.05 9.11 -17.04
C TYR A 427 5.22 8.41 -18.39
N ALA A 428 4.23 8.53 -19.28
CA ALA A 428 4.26 7.97 -20.62
C ALA A 428 5.34 8.62 -21.49
N GLU A 429 5.55 9.94 -21.40
CA GLU A 429 6.62 10.60 -22.14
C GLU A 429 8.01 10.16 -21.69
N TRP A 430 8.19 9.83 -20.41
CA TRP A 430 9.44 9.27 -19.91
C TRP A 430 9.65 7.81 -20.32
N ASN A 431 8.58 6.99 -20.36
CA ASN A 431 8.70 5.53 -20.36
C ASN A 431 8.09 4.81 -21.59
N ASP A 432 7.30 5.48 -22.43
CA ASP A 432 6.66 4.87 -23.60
C ASP A 432 7.37 5.25 -24.91
N PRO A 433 7.64 4.27 -25.80
CA PRO A 433 8.13 4.54 -27.14
C PRO A 433 7.10 5.36 -27.96
N PRO A 434 7.51 6.22 -28.92
CA PRO A 434 6.63 7.17 -29.61
C PRO A 434 5.50 6.60 -30.52
N GLN A 435 5.03 5.36 -30.37
CA GLN A 435 4.06 4.74 -31.28
C GLN A 435 2.70 4.38 -30.66
N THR A 436 2.47 4.61 -29.37
CA THR A 436 1.16 4.40 -28.70
C THR A 436 0.27 5.66 -28.72
N ALA A 437 0.29 6.41 -29.82
CA ALA A 437 -0.33 7.72 -29.97
C ALA A 437 -1.80 7.68 -30.44
N LEU A 438 -2.67 6.90 -29.79
CA LEU A 438 -4.12 6.92 -30.06
C LEU A 438 -4.97 7.47 -28.90
N VAL A 439 -4.38 7.78 -27.75
CA VAL A 439 -5.12 8.39 -26.62
C VAL A 439 -4.74 9.86 -26.50
N ARG A 440 -5.69 10.73 -26.82
CA ARG A 440 -5.57 12.19 -26.78
C ARG A 440 -5.42 12.64 -25.31
N LYS A 441 -4.25 13.18 -24.98
CA LYS A 441 -3.85 13.77 -23.68
C LYS A 441 -4.78 14.92 -23.28
N SER A 442 -5.22 15.01 -22.00
CA SER A 442 -5.71 16.28 -21.42
C SER A 442 -5.76 16.37 -19.88
N PHE A 443 -5.06 15.55 -19.11
CA PHE A 443 -4.82 15.85 -17.69
C PHE A 443 -3.57 15.15 -17.17
N ILE A 444 -2.57 15.94 -16.76
CA ILE A 444 -1.31 15.45 -16.20
C ILE A 444 -1.11 16.18 -14.88
N LEU A 445 -1.19 15.45 -13.77
CA LEU A 445 -0.78 15.95 -12.46
C LEU A 445 0.69 15.58 -12.24
N PRO A 446 1.55 16.58 -11.97
CA PRO A 446 2.98 16.37 -11.92
C PRO A 446 3.34 15.85 -10.52
N MET A 447 3.85 14.62 -10.42
CA MET A 447 4.21 13.90 -9.16
C MET A 447 3.10 13.90 -8.09
N GLY A 448 3.28 13.02 -7.10
CA GLY A 448 2.41 13.04 -5.94
C GLY A 448 2.45 14.39 -5.22
N PRO A 449 1.31 15.04 -4.97
CA PRO A 449 1.26 16.30 -4.24
C PRO A 449 2.01 16.19 -2.90
N PRO A 450 2.64 17.28 -2.44
CA PRO A 450 3.48 17.27 -1.26
C PRO A 450 2.68 16.85 -0.01
N ARG A 451 3.28 16.01 0.86
CA ARG A 451 2.62 15.55 2.11
C ARG A 451 2.14 16.70 2.99
N SER A 452 2.83 17.85 2.93
CA SER A 452 2.57 19.00 3.79
C SER A 452 1.25 19.71 3.54
N GLN A 453 0.61 19.55 2.36
CA GLN A 453 -0.67 20.20 2.07
C GLN A 453 -1.88 19.45 2.65
N GLY A 454 -1.78 18.13 2.85
CA GLY A 454 -2.91 17.32 3.29
C GLY A 454 -4.07 17.29 2.27
N PHE A 455 -5.29 17.10 2.76
CA PHE A 455 -6.52 17.08 1.96
C PHE A 455 -7.68 17.84 2.63
N THR A 456 -8.68 18.22 1.83
CA THR A 456 -9.95 18.82 2.32
C THR A 456 -11.04 17.76 2.23
N ALA A 457 -11.75 17.52 3.34
CA ALA A 457 -12.92 16.65 3.35
C ALA A 457 -14.18 17.46 3.01
N VAL A 458 -14.96 17.00 2.04
CA VAL A 458 -16.23 17.59 1.62
C VAL A 458 -17.35 16.60 1.95
N VAL A 459 -18.22 16.97 2.89
CA VAL A 459 -19.32 16.13 3.37
C VAL A 459 -20.65 16.77 2.98
N LEU A 460 -21.42 16.10 2.12
CA LEU A 460 -22.78 16.52 1.76
C LEU A 460 -23.75 15.99 2.80
N THR A 461 -24.64 16.83 3.34
CA THR A 461 -25.61 16.40 4.35
C THR A 461 -27.03 16.86 4.08
N TYR A 462 -27.99 15.98 4.37
CA TYR A 462 -29.43 16.25 4.32
C TYR A 462 -30.15 15.55 5.48
N ASP A 463 -30.49 16.31 6.51
CA ASP A 463 -31.31 15.89 7.66
C ASP A 463 -30.79 14.67 8.46
N ARG A 464 -29.46 14.45 8.51
CA ARG A 464 -28.81 13.35 9.24
C ARG A 464 -27.72 13.83 10.19
N MET A 465 -28.11 14.63 11.18
CA MET A 465 -27.16 15.30 12.06
C MET A 465 -26.31 14.36 12.94
N GLU A 466 -26.90 13.29 13.47
CA GLU A 466 -26.16 12.39 14.37
C GLU A 466 -25.05 11.65 13.62
N SER A 467 -25.36 11.10 12.44
CA SER A 467 -24.39 10.43 11.57
C SER A 467 -23.30 11.40 11.09
N LEU A 468 -23.68 12.63 10.71
CA LEU A 468 -22.75 13.70 10.34
C LEU A 468 -21.75 13.99 11.46
N PHE A 469 -22.19 14.13 12.71
CA PHE A 469 -21.29 14.41 13.82
C PHE A 469 -20.29 13.28 14.07
N ARG A 470 -20.74 12.02 14.00
CA ARG A 470 -19.84 10.85 14.10
C ARG A 470 -18.80 10.83 12.98
N VAL A 471 -19.23 11.16 11.75
CA VAL A 471 -18.34 11.29 10.58
C VAL A 471 -17.28 12.37 10.82
N LEU A 472 -17.69 13.56 11.26
CA LEU A 472 -16.78 14.69 11.48
C LEU A 472 -15.76 14.42 12.59
N GLU A 473 -16.19 13.78 13.68
CA GLU A 473 -15.28 13.38 14.76
C GLU A 473 -14.20 12.41 14.28
N ARG A 474 -14.55 11.45 13.42
CA ARG A 474 -13.61 10.49 12.84
C ARG A 474 -12.63 11.16 11.88
N LEU A 475 -13.14 12.00 10.97
CA LEU A 475 -12.32 12.77 10.04
C LEU A 475 -11.30 13.63 10.79
N SER A 476 -11.72 14.30 11.86
CA SER A 476 -10.87 15.23 12.61
C SER A 476 -9.61 14.60 13.22
N LYS A 477 -9.59 13.28 13.38
CA LYS A 477 -8.46 12.50 13.91
C LYS A 477 -7.42 12.15 12.84
N VAL A 478 -7.73 12.32 11.55
CA VAL A 478 -6.81 11.99 10.44
C VAL A 478 -5.67 13.01 10.38
N PRO A 479 -4.39 12.57 10.43
CA PRO A 479 -3.24 13.47 10.44
C PRO A 479 -3.20 14.42 9.25
N SER A 480 -3.38 13.89 8.03
CA SER A 480 -3.31 14.66 6.78
C SER A 480 -4.54 15.50 6.47
N LEU A 481 -5.57 15.52 7.32
CA LEU A 481 -6.73 16.40 7.12
C LEU A 481 -6.35 17.86 7.40
N ALA A 482 -6.52 18.71 6.39
CA ALA A 482 -6.28 20.16 6.49
C ALA A 482 -7.53 20.91 6.98
N LYS A 483 -8.70 20.64 6.39
CA LYS A 483 -9.98 21.31 6.72
C LYS A 483 -11.19 20.47 6.30
N MET A 484 -12.34 20.76 6.89
CA MET A 484 -13.64 20.13 6.57
C MET A 484 -14.62 21.16 6.03
N VAL A 485 -15.30 20.83 4.93
CA VAL A 485 -16.37 21.62 4.33
C VAL A 485 -17.65 20.79 4.36
N VAL A 486 -18.63 21.23 5.14
CA VAL A 486 -19.97 20.62 5.17
C VAL A 486 -20.87 21.37 4.22
N VAL A 487 -21.34 20.67 3.18
CA VAL A 487 -22.28 21.19 2.20
C VAL A 487 -23.69 20.93 2.71
N TRP A 488 -24.33 21.97 3.21
CA TRP A 488 -25.65 21.92 3.83
C TRP A 488 -26.75 21.96 2.78
N ASN A 489 -27.35 20.80 2.50
CA ASN A 489 -28.29 20.64 1.39
C ASN A 489 -29.77 20.80 1.78
N ASN A 490 -30.07 21.10 3.05
CA ASN A 490 -31.44 21.32 3.52
C ASN A 490 -31.78 22.81 3.50
N GLN A 491 -32.68 23.24 2.61
CA GLN A 491 -33.11 24.64 2.54
C GLN A 491 -34.22 24.97 3.55
N GLN A 492 -34.96 23.97 4.03
CA GLN A 492 -36.08 24.14 4.95
C GLN A 492 -35.62 24.35 6.40
N LYS A 493 -34.42 23.87 6.74
CA LYS A 493 -33.86 23.91 8.09
C LYS A 493 -32.50 24.61 8.07
N ASP A 494 -32.34 25.62 8.91
CA ASP A 494 -31.04 26.28 9.08
C ASP A 494 -30.05 25.35 9.80
N PRO A 495 -28.74 25.44 9.50
CA PRO A 495 -27.73 24.70 10.24
C PRO A 495 -27.75 25.11 11.72
N PRO A 496 -27.48 24.18 12.65
CA PRO A 496 -27.50 24.45 14.08
C PRO A 496 -26.49 25.53 14.48
N PRO A 497 -26.72 26.24 15.59
CA PRO A 497 -25.71 27.15 16.15
C PRO A 497 -24.44 26.36 16.49
N ILE A 498 -23.28 27.02 16.35
CA ILE A 498 -21.96 26.37 16.46
C ILE A 498 -21.71 25.71 17.83
N SER A 499 -22.48 26.09 18.86
CA SER A 499 -22.47 25.46 20.19
C SER A 499 -22.85 23.99 20.18
N ASP A 500 -23.71 23.59 19.23
CA ASP A 500 -24.30 22.25 19.16
C ASP A 500 -23.44 21.31 18.31
N TRP A 501 -22.40 21.84 17.66
CA TRP A 501 -21.46 21.08 16.87
C TRP A 501 -20.36 20.50 17.78
N PRO A 502 -19.81 19.32 17.43
CA PRO A 502 -18.71 18.72 18.20
C PRO A 502 -17.48 19.65 18.20
N ARG A 503 -16.72 19.64 19.30
CA ARG A 503 -15.46 20.39 19.38
C ARG A 503 -14.37 19.66 18.62
N LEU A 504 -14.06 20.15 17.41
CA LEU A 504 -13.10 19.51 16.51
C LEU A 504 -11.72 20.21 16.55
N PRO A 505 -10.61 19.45 16.50
CA PRO A 505 -9.25 20.01 16.43
C PRO A 505 -8.89 20.62 15.06
N LYS A 506 -9.71 20.40 14.03
CA LYS A 506 -9.47 20.85 12.65
C LYS A 506 -10.52 21.88 12.22
N PRO A 507 -10.19 22.84 11.34
CA PRO A 507 -11.14 23.85 10.86
C PRO A 507 -12.35 23.22 10.16
N LEU A 508 -13.55 23.72 10.49
CA LEU A 508 -14.83 23.32 9.92
C LEU A 508 -15.54 24.53 9.31
N LEU A 509 -15.99 24.39 8.07
CA LEU A 509 -16.75 25.40 7.34
C LEU A 509 -18.09 24.81 6.87
N ILE A 510 -19.15 25.60 6.98
CA ILE A 510 -20.51 25.21 6.58
C ILE A 510 -20.93 26.06 5.40
N VAL A 511 -21.21 25.43 4.27
CA VAL A 511 -21.65 26.10 3.03
C VAL A 511 -23.11 25.75 2.77
N ARG A 512 -23.98 26.77 2.77
CA ARG A 512 -25.41 26.59 2.48
C ARG A 512 -25.68 26.60 0.99
N THR A 513 -26.37 25.57 0.49
CA THR A 513 -26.74 25.48 -0.92
C THR A 513 -28.08 26.17 -1.18
N LYS A 514 -28.30 26.58 -2.44
CA LYS A 514 -29.54 27.26 -2.86
C LYS A 514 -30.71 26.30 -3.04
N GLN A 515 -30.43 25.06 -3.42
CA GLN A 515 -31.39 24.00 -3.74
C GLN A 515 -30.79 22.64 -3.38
N ASN A 516 -31.65 21.66 -3.08
CA ASN A 516 -31.26 20.29 -2.76
C ASN A 516 -30.85 19.55 -4.04
N GLN A 517 -29.54 19.50 -4.32
CA GLN A 517 -28.95 18.77 -5.46
C GLN A 517 -27.77 17.92 -5.00
N LEU A 518 -27.62 16.71 -5.55
CA LEU A 518 -26.48 15.83 -5.22
C LEU A 518 -25.15 16.37 -5.78
N SER A 519 -25.20 17.07 -6.91
CA SER A 519 -24.04 17.64 -7.60
C SER A 519 -23.39 18.81 -6.84
N ASN A 520 -24.07 19.39 -5.84
CA ASN A 520 -23.55 20.49 -5.02
C ASN A 520 -22.19 20.16 -4.38
N ARG A 521 -21.93 18.89 -4.05
CA ARG A 521 -20.65 18.44 -3.49
C ARG A 521 -19.45 18.64 -4.43
N PHE A 522 -19.69 18.76 -5.75
CA PHE A 522 -18.65 18.92 -6.77
C PHE A 522 -18.46 20.37 -7.21
N TYR A 523 -19.12 21.33 -6.55
CA TYR A 523 -18.91 22.73 -6.87
C TYR A 523 -17.48 23.17 -6.49
N PRO A 524 -16.82 24.02 -7.29
CA PRO A 524 -15.47 24.51 -7.00
C PRO A 524 -15.50 25.62 -5.95
N TYR A 525 -15.82 25.26 -4.71
CA TYR A 525 -15.86 26.17 -3.57
C TYR A 525 -14.47 26.80 -3.32
N PRO A 526 -14.36 28.14 -3.20
CA PRO A 526 -13.09 28.82 -2.96
C PRO A 526 -12.41 28.40 -1.65
N GLU A 527 -13.17 27.87 -0.70
CA GLU A 527 -12.69 27.35 0.58
C GLU A 527 -11.80 26.10 0.42
N ILE A 528 -11.90 25.38 -0.71
CA ILE A 528 -11.12 24.18 -1.02
C ILE A 528 -9.76 24.58 -1.62
N GLU A 529 -8.76 24.71 -0.76
CA GLU A 529 -7.41 25.14 -1.12
C GLU A 529 -6.46 23.98 -1.45
N THR A 530 -6.75 22.78 -0.96
CA THR A 530 -5.91 21.59 -1.16
C THR A 530 -6.12 20.98 -2.53
N ASP A 531 -5.06 20.41 -3.12
CA ASP A 531 -5.18 19.69 -4.40
C ASP A 531 -6.01 18.40 -4.28
N ALA A 532 -5.98 17.76 -3.12
CA ALA A 532 -6.76 16.57 -2.79
C ALA A 532 -8.11 16.92 -2.17
N ILE A 533 -9.18 16.29 -2.66
CA ILE A 533 -10.51 16.32 -2.05
C ILE A 533 -10.87 14.89 -1.62
N LEU A 534 -11.28 14.72 -0.36
CA LEU A 534 -12.03 13.54 0.08
C LEU A 534 -13.52 13.88 0.01
N ALA A 535 -14.24 13.31 -0.94
CA ALA A 535 -15.71 13.38 -0.91
C ALA A 535 -16.24 12.23 -0.05
N MET A 536 -17.15 12.55 0.87
CA MET A 536 -17.73 11.58 1.78
C MET A 536 -19.22 11.82 2.03
N ASP A 537 -20.00 10.74 2.09
CA ASP A 537 -21.41 10.79 2.51
C ASP A 537 -21.53 10.88 4.04
N ASP A 538 -22.62 11.47 4.52
CA ASP A 538 -22.85 11.75 5.95
C ASP A 538 -23.21 10.51 6.80
N ASP A 539 -23.35 9.33 6.17
CA ASP A 539 -23.65 8.05 6.82
C ASP A 539 -22.46 7.06 6.81
N ILE A 540 -21.30 7.44 6.27
CA ILE A 540 -20.10 6.59 6.18
C ILE A 540 -19.26 6.67 7.47
N VAL A 541 -19.74 6.01 8.52
CA VAL A 541 -19.09 6.00 9.86
C VAL A 541 -18.04 4.90 10.05
N MET A 542 -17.87 4.01 9.07
CA MET A 542 -17.14 2.75 9.24
C MET A 542 -15.65 2.79 8.90
N LEU A 543 -15.17 3.85 8.24
CA LEU A 543 -13.77 4.00 7.85
C LEU A 543 -12.90 4.43 9.03
N THR A 544 -11.74 3.80 9.19
CA THR A 544 -10.77 4.14 10.23
C THR A 544 -9.89 5.32 9.81
N THR A 545 -9.16 5.90 10.78
CA THR A 545 -8.20 6.97 10.50
C THR A 545 -7.06 6.50 9.59
N ASP A 546 -6.57 5.28 9.80
CA ASP A 546 -5.47 4.71 9.02
C ASP A 546 -5.91 4.40 7.58
N GLU A 547 -7.17 4.01 7.38
CA GLU A 547 -7.73 3.78 6.04
C GLU A 547 -7.82 5.06 5.24
N LEU A 548 -8.27 6.15 5.87
CA LEU A 548 -8.34 7.47 5.25
C LEU A 548 -6.94 8.01 4.94
N GLU A 549 -6.00 7.85 5.87
CA GLU A 549 -4.61 8.25 5.67
C GLU A 549 -3.93 7.42 4.57
N PHE A 550 -4.17 6.11 4.53
CA PHE A 550 -3.66 5.24 3.47
C PHE A 550 -4.29 5.56 2.12
N GLY A 551 -5.61 5.79 2.07
CA GLY A 551 -6.31 6.22 0.85
C GLY A 551 -5.74 7.51 0.27
N PHE A 552 -5.41 8.47 1.14
CA PHE A 552 -4.70 9.69 0.76
C PHE A 552 -3.30 9.40 0.21
N GLU A 553 -2.50 8.54 0.86
CA GLU A 553 -1.17 8.17 0.37
C GLU A 553 -1.19 7.41 -0.96
N VAL A 554 -2.21 6.59 -1.21
CA VAL A 554 -2.45 5.96 -2.51
C VAL A 554 -2.82 7.02 -3.54
N TRP A 555 -3.75 7.92 -3.24
CA TRP A 555 -4.11 9.02 -4.14
C TRP A 555 -2.89 9.90 -4.47
N ARG A 556 -1.99 10.13 -3.52
CA ARG A 556 -0.73 10.84 -3.80
C ARG A 556 0.14 10.11 -4.80
N GLN A 557 0.08 8.79 -4.93
CA GLN A 557 0.82 8.06 -5.98
C GLN A 557 0.10 8.12 -7.34
N PHE A 558 -1.22 8.35 -7.34
CA PHE A 558 -2.07 8.34 -8.53
C PHE A 558 -3.04 9.55 -8.55
N PRO A 559 -2.54 10.80 -8.50
CA PRO A 559 -3.39 11.97 -8.24
C PRO A 559 -4.35 12.26 -9.39
N ASP A 560 -4.07 11.75 -10.58
CA ASP A 560 -4.91 11.84 -11.77
C ASP A 560 -6.13 10.92 -11.73
N ARG A 561 -6.23 9.98 -10.78
CA ARG A 561 -7.34 9.01 -10.73
C ARG A 561 -8.24 9.21 -9.50
N ILE A 562 -9.44 8.67 -9.60
CA ILE A 562 -10.32 8.52 -8.42
C ILE A 562 -9.79 7.32 -7.63
N VAL A 563 -9.50 7.55 -6.35
CA VAL A 563 -9.01 6.53 -5.41
C VAL A 563 -10.00 6.42 -4.26
N GLY A 564 -10.61 5.25 -4.04
CA GLY A 564 -11.61 5.12 -3.00
C GLY A 564 -12.00 3.69 -2.71
N TYR A 565 -13.03 3.52 -1.88
CA TYR A 565 -13.34 2.24 -1.26
C TYR A 565 -14.55 1.53 -1.87
N PRO A 566 -15.71 2.19 -2.09
CA PRO A 566 -16.86 1.53 -2.70
C PRO A 566 -16.63 1.39 -4.22
N SER A 567 -16.33 0.17 -4.68
CA SER A 567 -16.09 -0.11 -6.10
C SER A 567 -17.32 -0.68 -6.79
N ARG A 568 -17.49 -0.35 -8.08
CA ARG A 568 -18.56 -0.84 -8.96
C ARG A 568 -18.00 -1.15 -10.35
N THR A 569 -18.79 -1.85 -11.16
CA THR A 569 -18.40 -2.14 -12.53
C THR A 569 -19.52 -1.97 -13.54
N HIS A 570 -19.15 -1.84 -14.81
CA HIS A 570 -20.06 -1.87 -15.95
C HIS A 570 -19.84 -3.17 -16.70
N VAL A 571 -20.92 -3.80 -17.14
CA VAL A 571 -20.88 -5.06 -17.91
C VAL A 571 -21.69 -4.88 -19.18
N TRP A 572 -21.22 -5.44 -20.28
CA TRP A 572 -22.00 -5.49 -21.51
C TRP A 572 -23.02 -6.64 -21.42
N ASP A 573 -24.30 -6.33 -21.52
CA ASP A 573 -25.34 -7.36 -21.66
C ASP A 573 -25.55 -7.66 -23.15
N SER A 574 -25.09 -8.83 -23.58
CA SER A 574 -25.21 -9.28 -24.97
C SER A 574 -26.65 -9.59 -25.39
N GLY A 575 -27.55 -9.87 -24.44
CA GLY A 575 -28.97 -10.11 -24.70
C GLY A 575 -29.74 -8.81 -24.97
N MET A 576 -29.39 -7.73 -24.27
CA MET A 576 -30.07 -6.43 -24.41
C MET A 576 -29.32 -5.41 -25.28
N ASN A 577 -28.09 -5.73 -25.71
CA ASN A 577 -27.21 -4.85 -26.48
C ASN A 577 -27.01 -3.47 -25.81
N ARG A 578 -26.88 -3.50 -24.48
CA ARG A 578 -26.80 -2.32 -23.61
C ARG A 578 -25.80 -2.54 -22.48
N TRP A 579 -25.25 -1.45 -21.96
CA TRP A 579 -24.41 -1.49 -20.77
C TRP A 579 -25.28 -1.63 -19.52
N LYS A 580 -24.84 -2.47 -18.59
CA LYS A 580 -25.48 -2.71 -17.29
C LYS A 580 -24.56 -2.24 -16.17
N TYR A 581 -25.12 -1.54 -15.20
CA TYR A 581 -24.44 -1.24 -13.94
C TYR A 581 -24.49 -2.48 -13.05
N GLU A 582 -23.33 -2.91 -12.54
CA GLU A 582 -23.23 -4.08 -11.67
C GLU A 582 -22.60 -3.72 -10.32
N SER A 583 -23.24 -4.23 -9.26
CA SER A 583 -22.90 -3.94 -7.87
C SER A 583 -22.21 -5.10 -7.16
N GLU A 584 -22.11 -6.27 -7.83
CA GLU A 584 -21.40 -7.43 -7.31
C GLU A 584 -19.91 -7.12 -7.03
N TRP A 585 -19.39 -7.78 -5.99
CA TRP A 585 -18.01 -7.63 -5.54
C TRP A 585 -17.05 -8.40 -6.45
N THR A 586 -16.86 -7.90 -7.66
CA THR A 586 -15.88 -8.44 -8.60
C THR A 586 -14.50 -7.84 -8.32
N ASN A 587 -13.44 -8.60 -8.66
CA ASN A 587 -12.07 -8.06 -8.69
C ASN A 587 -11.92 -7.02 -9.80
N ASN A 588 -12.75 -7.14 -10.84
CA ASN A 588 -12.80 -6.23 -11.96
C ASN A 588 -13.69 -5.03 -11.67
N ILE A 589 -13.11 -3.84 -11.59
CA ILE A 589 -13.79 -2.58 -11.30
C ILE A 589 -13.62 -1.62 -12.47
N SER A 590 -14.57 -0.71 -12.63
CA SER A 590 -14.43 0.41 -13.57
C SER A 590 -14.90 1.74 -13.01
N MET A 591 -15.49 1.72 -11.81
CA MET A 591 -15.98 2.91 -11.10
C MET A 591 -15.68 2.81 -9.61
N VAL A 592 -15.42 3.96 -9.00
CA VAL A 592 -15.35 4.13 -7.55
C VAL A 592 -16.36 5.21 -7.15
N LEU A 593 -17.25 4.90 -6.21
CA LEU A 593 -18.30 5.82 -5.81
C LEU A 593 -17.73 6.96 -4.97
N THR A 594 -18.13 8.20 -5.30
CA THR A 594 -17.62 9.42 -4.68
C THR A 594 -18.10 9.64 -3.25
N GLY A 595 -18.98 8.78 -2.72
CA GLY A 595 -19.42 8.77 -1.32
C GLY A 595 -18.32 8.38 -0.33
N ALA A 596 -17.20 7.85 -0.80
CA ALA A 596 -15.97 7.70 -0.02
C ALA A 596 -14.77 7.56 -0.97
N ALA A 597 -14.34 8.69 -1.55
CA ALA A 597 -13.24 8.69 -2.51
C ALA A 597 -12.42 9.99 -2.50
N PHE A 598 -11.13 9.83 -2.78
CA PHE A 598 -10.17 10.87 -3.06
C PHE A 598 -10.07 11.15 -4.56
N TYR A 599 -10.07 12.43 -4.92
CA TYR A 599 -9.80 12.88 -6.29
C TYR A 599 -9.24 14.31 -6.28
N HIS A 600 -8.72 14.75 -7.42
CA HIS A 600 -8.12 16.08 -7.55
C HIS A 600 -9.15 17.20 -7.69
N ARG A 601 -8.93 18.34 -7.02
CA ARG A 601 -9.86 19.50 -7.07
C ARG A 601 -10.19 20.04 -8.46
N HIS A 602 -9.30 19.82 -9.44
CA HIS A 602 -9.55 20.17 -10.83
C HIS A 602 -10.83 19.53 -11.37
N TYR A 603 -11.17 18.33 -10.90
CA TYR A 603 -12.39 17.66 -11.36
C TYR A 603 -13.66 18.36 -10.91
N ASN A 604 -13.67 19.12 -9.81
CA ASN A 604 -14.81 19.99 -9.45
C ASN A 604 -14.99 21.13 -10.47
N TYR A 605 -13.87 21.72 -10.89
CA TYR A 605 -13.89 22.74 -11.95
C TYR A 605 -14.36 22.14 -13.27
N ALA A 606 -13.76 21.02 -13.71
CA ALA A 606 -14.14 20.36 -14.95
C ALA A 606 -15.59 19.85 -14.96
N TYR A 607 -16.10 19.36 -13.82
CA TYR A 607 -17.50 18.98 -13.65
C TYR A 607 -18.43 20.19 -13.87
N SER A 608 -18.01 21.37 -13.42
CA SER A 608 -18.81 22.59 -13.53
C SER A 608 -18.67 23.31 -14.88
N THR A 609 -17.52 23.22 -15.55
CA THR A 609 -17.22 24.01 -16.76
C THR A 609 -17.08 23.21 -18.04
N SER A 610 -16.65 21.95 -17.95
CA SER A 610 -16.22 21.14 -19.10
C SER A 610 -17.15 19.95 -19.38
N MET A 611 -17.91 19.50 -18.39
CA MET A 611 -18.89 18.42 -18.56
C MET A 611 -20.03 18.88 -19.50
N PRO A 612 -20.46 18.04 -20.45
CA PRO A 612 -21.64 18.33 -21.28
C PRO A 612 -22.86 18.67 -20.41
N GLY A 613 -23.51 19.80 -20.70
CA GLY A 613 -24.64 20.30 -19.90
C GLY A 613 -25.77 19.29 -19.76
N GLU A 614 -26.03 18.48 -20.80
CA GLU A 614 -27.04 17.41 -20.77
C GLU A 614 -26.80 16.38 -19.65
N ILE A 615 -25.54 16.04 -19.36
CA ILE A 615 -25.21 15.08 -18.29
C ILE A 615 -25.52 15.70 -16.93
N LYS A 616 -25.12 16.96 -16.73
CA LYS A 616 -25.37 17.66 -15.47
C LYS A 616 -26.87 17.84 -15.22
N THR A 617 -27.62 18.31 -16.21
CA THR A 617 -29.08 18.44 -16.12
C THR A 617 -29.74 17.10 -15.81
N TRP A 618 -29.29 16.01 -16.46
CA TRP A 618 -29.80 14.67 -16.16
C TRP A 618 -29.58 14.26 -14.71
N VAL A 619 -28.36 14.45 -14.18
CA VAL A 619 -28.02 14.14 -12.78
C VAL A 619 -28.86 14.96 -11.80
N ASP A 620 -29.03 16.25 -12.05
CA ASP A 620 -29.80 17.15 -11.20
C ASP A 620 -31.31 16.84 -11.23
N ASP A 621 -31.86 16.51 -12.40
CA ASP A 621 -33.29 16.20 -12.57
C ASP A 621 -33.68 14.84 -11.98
N HIS A 622 -32.78 13.85 -12.04
CA HIS A 622 -33.04 12.48 -11.56
C HIS A 622 -32.54 12.25 -10.13
N MET A 623 -31.80 13.20 -9.53
CA MET A 623 -31.20 13.08 -8.20
C MET A 623 -30.42 11.76 -8.02
N ASN A 624 -29.64 11.38 -9.06
CA ASN A 624 -28.91 10.11 -9.11
C ASN A 624 -27.72 10.21 -10.09
N CYS A 625 -26.81 9.23 -10.05
CA CYS A 625 -25.71 9.04 -11.00
C CYS A 625 -24.63 10.15 -11.03
N GLU A 626 -24.52 10.97 -9.99
CA GLU A 626 -23.50 12.00 -9.87
C GLU A 626 -22.08 11.39 -9.76
N ASP A 627 -21.98 10.24 -9.09
CA ASP A 627 -20.78 9.43 -8.96
C ASP A 627 -20.36 8.80 -10.29
N ILE A 628 -21.31 8.28 -11.07
CA ILE A 628 -21.11 7.74 -12.42
C ILE A 628 -20.63 8.86 -13.34
N ALA A 629 -21.28 10.02 -13.32
CA ALA A 629 -20.89 11.17 -14.12
C ALA A 629 -19.46 11.63 -13.83
N MET A 630 -19.05 11.64 -12.56
CA MET A 630 -17.67 11.95 -12.17
C MET A 630 -16.68 10.91 -12.69
N ASN A 631 -16.98 9.61 -12.59
CA ASN A 631 -16.12 8.55 -13.14
C ASN A 631 -15.99 8.66 -14.67
N PHE A 632 -17.09 8.95 -15.39
CA PHE A 632 -17.06 9.19 -16.83
C PHE A 632 -16.19 10.39 -17.20
N LEU A 633 -16.31 11.51 -16.47
CA LEU A 633 -15.51 12.70 -16.68
C LEU A 633 -14.01 12.39 -16.53
N VAL A 634 -13.63 11.77 -15.41
CA VAL A 634 -12.23 11.44 -15.12
C VAL A 634 -11.68 10.44 -16.13
N ALA A 635 -12.43 9.38 -16.44
CA ALA A 635 -12.00 8.36 -17.41
C ALA A 635 -11.87 8.94 -18.82
N ASN A 636 -12.77 9.83 -19.23
CA ASN A 636 -12.71 10.48 -20.54
C ASN A 636 -11.53 11.45 -20.67
N ILE A 637 -11.18 12.14 -19.57
CA ILE A 637 -10.06 13.09 -19.53
C ILE A 637 -8.70 12.35 -19.49
N THR A 638 -8.60 11.28 -18.70
CA THR A 638 -7.33 10.60 -18.41
C THR A 638 -7.06 9.35 -19.25
N GLY A 639 -8.12 8.71 -19.76
CA GLY A 639 -8.04 7.39 -20.37
C GLY A 639 -7.54 6.30 -19.43
N LYS A 640 -7.83 6.40 -18.11
CA LYS A 640 -7.40 5.44 -17.09
C LYS A 640 -8.56 5.00 -16.19
N ALA A 641 -8.47 3.76 -15.70
CA ALA A 641 -9.40 3.20 -14.72
C ALA A 641 -9.13 3.72 -13.28
N PRO A 642 -10.15 3.81 -12.41
CA PRO A 642 -9.99 4.22 -11.01
C PRO A 642 -9.22 3.18 -10.19
N ILE A 643 -8.86 3.54 -8.95
CA ILE A 643 -8.11 2.65 -8.03
C ILE A 643 -8.95 2.36 -6.80
N LYS A 644 -9.11 1.07 -6.51
CA LYS A 644 -9.74 0.60 -5.28
C LYS A 644 -8.71 0.48 -4.17
N VAL A 645 -9.08 0.98 -2.99
CA VAL A 645 -8.34 0.81 -1.74
C VAL A 645 -9.09 -0.20 -0.87
N ALA A 646 -8.36 -0.99 -0.08
CA ALA A 646 -8.97 -1.96 0.82
C ALA A 646 -9.63 -1.31 2.06
N PRO A 647 -10.94 -1.53 2.30
CA PRO A 647 -11.58 -1.24 3.58
C PRO A 647 -11.61 -2.48 4.51
N ARG A 648 -11.64 -2.23 5.82
CA ARG A 648 -11.71 -3.16 6.96
C ARG A 648 -13.09 -3.77 7.05
N LYS A 649 -14.13 -2.94 6.97
CA LYS A 649 -15.55 -3.36 6.95
C LYS A 649 -16.07 -3.37 5.52
N LYS A 650 -16.92 -4.34 5.18
CA LYS A 650 -17.78 -4.21 3.99
C LYS A 650 -18.64 -2.96 4.19
N PHE A 651 -18.78 -2.15 3.14
CA PHE A 651 -19.71 -1.02 3.12
C PHE A 651 -21.15 -1.56 3.26
N LYS A 652 -21.59 -1.75 4.50
CA LYS A 652 -22.94 -2.08 4.92
C LYS A 652 -23.27 -1.15 6.08
N CYS A 653 -24.18 -0.21 5.87
CA CYS A 653 -24.66 0.66 6.91
C CYS A 653 -25.54 -0.16 7.88
N PRO A 654 -25.18 -0.30 9.16
CA PRO A 654 -25.95 -1.07 10.14
C PRO A 654 -27.22 -0.35 10.63
N GLU A 655 -27.25 0.99 10.55
CA GLU A 655 -28.37 1.84 10.99
C GLU A 655 -29.43 1.99 9.89
N CYS A 656 -29.15 1.51 8.67
CA CYS A 656 -29.97 1.74 7.48
C CYS A 656 -31.00 0.62 7.21
N VAL A 657 -31.36 -0.14 8.23
CA VAL A 657 -32.37 -1.22 8.12
C VAL A 657 -33.79 -0.66 8.20
N ASN A 658 -33.97 0.54 8.74
CA ASN A 658 -35.25 1.21 8.84
C ASN A 658 -35.17 2.65 8.28
N MET A 659 -36.03 2.94 7.29
CA MET A 659 -36.29 4.21 6.59
C MET A 659 -35.46 4.48 5.30
N GLU A 660 -36.17 4.42 4.17
CA GLU A 660 -35.94 5.15 2.91
C GLU A 660 -34.49 5.27 2.42
N MET A 661 -33.88 4.15 1.99
CA MET A 661 -32.66 4.19 1.18
C MET A 661 -32.97 4.00 -0.31
N LEU A 662 -32.57 4.99 -1.12
CA LEU A 662 -32.60 4.95 -2.59
C LEU A 662 -31.91 3.69 -3.16
N SER A 663 -30.91 3.13 -2.46
CA SER A 663 -30.11 1.99 -2.94
C SER A 663 -30.74 0.59 -2.78
N VAL A 664 -31.87 0.48 -2.09
CA VAL A 664 -32.57 -0.82 -1.87
C VAL A 664 -33.63 -1.08 -2.95
N ASP A 665 -34.01 -0.06 -3.71
CA ASP A 665 -35.04 -0.17 -4.74
C ASP A 665 -34.47 -0.76 -6.06
N GLN A 666 -35.19 -1.71 -6.67
CA GLN A 666 -34.78 -2.35 -7.92
C GLN A 666 -34.87 -1.38 -9.12
N SER A 667 -35.67 -0.33 -8.97
CA SER A 667 -35.72 0.83 -9.85
C SER A 667 -34.35 1.55 -9.92
N HIS A 668 -33.66 1.69 -8.78
CA HIS A 668 -32.43 2.46 -8.66
C HIS A 668 -31.25 1.86 -9.45
N MET A 669 -31.12 0.54 -9.47
CA MET A 669 -30.10 -0.16 -10.28
C MET A 669 -30.38 -0.05 -11.79
N THR A 670 -31.66 0.03 -12.15
CA THR A 670 -32.12 0.20 -13.54
C THR A 670 -31.80 1.61 -14.02
N GLU A 671 -32.13 2.63 -13.23
CA GLU A 671 -31.78 4.03 -13.50
C GLU A 671 -30.26 4.23 -13.66
N ARG A 672 -29.46 3.62 -12.77
CA ARG A 672 -27.98 3.69 -12.89
C ARG A 672 -27.46 3.04 -14.17
N SER A 673 -28.09 1.95 -14.62
CA SER A 673 -27.76 1.34 -15.91
C SER A 673 -28.13 2.27 -17.08
N GLU A 674 -29.27 2.96 -16.99
CA GLU A 674 -29.69 3.96 -17.98
C GLU A 674 -28.71 5.14 -18.05
N CYS A 675 -28.23 5.64 -16.90
CA CYS A 675 -27.20 6.68 -16.84
C CYS A 675 -25.93 6.30 -17.63
N ILE A 676 -25.41 5.07 -17.47
CA ILE A 676 -24.22 4.61 -18.23
C ILE A 676 -24.48 4.68 -19.73
N ASN A 677 -25.63 4.16 -20.17
CA ASN A 677 -25.98 4.14 -21.60
C ASN A 677 -26.14 5.57 -22.15
N ARG A 678 -26.83 6.45 -21.42
CA ARG A 678 -27.05 7.85 -21.82
C ARG A 678 -25.74 8.62 -21.87
N PHE A 679 -24.88 8.49 -20.87
CA PHE A 679 -23.59 9.20 -20.84
C PHE A 679 -22.65 8.69 -21.93
N ALA A 680 -22.62 7.38 -22.19
CA ALA A 680 -21.85 6.80 -23.30
C ALA A 680 -22.32 7.33 -24.67
N GLN A 681 -23.63 7.52 -24.84
CA GLN A 681 -24.20 8.13 -26.05
C GLN A 681 -23.76 9.59 -26.22
N ILE A 682 -23.78 10.39 -25.14
CA ILE A 682 -23.39 11.80 -25.17
C ILE A 682 -21.89 11.97 -25.46
N TYR A 683 -21.04 11.13 -24.86
CA TYR A 683 -19.59 11.15 -25.14
C TYR A 683 -19.21 10.51 -26.49
N GLY A 684 -20.14 9.82 -27.16
CA GLY A 684 -19.91 9.13 -28.45
C GLY A 684 -19.12 7.82 -28.34
N GLN A 685 -18.66 7.46 -27.16
CA GLN A 685 -17.97 6.22 -26.82
C GLN A 685 -18.10 5.93 -25.32
N LEU A 686 -17.84 4.70 -24.88
CA LEU A 686 -17.76 4.38 -23.46
C LEU A 686 -16.34 4.69 -22.93
N PRO A 687 -16.16 5.72 -22.08
CA PRO A 687 -14.83 6.09 -21.58
C PRO A 687 -14.35 5.21 -20.42
N LEU A 688 -15.26 4.54 -19.70
CA LEU A 688 -14.92 3.73 -18.54
C LEU A 688 -14.01 2.55 -18.92
N GLN A 689 -12.98 2.32 -18.12
CA GLN A 689 -12.05 1.21 -18.29
C GLN A 689 -12.12 0.26 -17.10
N SER A 690 -12.18 -1.03 -17.41
CA SER A 690 -12.18 -2.12 -16.44
C SER A 690 -10.75 -2.48 -16.02
N VAL A 691 -10.52 -2.64 -14.71
CA VAL A 691 -9.21 -2.95 -14.13
C VAL A 691 -9.34 -3.91 -12.94
N GLU A 692 -8.37 -4.80 -12.81
CA GLU A 692 -8.20 -5.67 -11.64
C GLU A 692 -7.03 -5.17 -10.79
N PHE A 693 -7.20 -3.99 -10.20
CA PHE A 693 -6.15 -3.35 -9.40
C PHE A 693 -6.70 -2.88 -8.05
N ARG A 694 -6.05 -3.33 -6.98
CA ARG A 694 -6.30 -2.89 -5.60
C ARG A 694 -5.00 -2.42 -4.98
N ALA A 695 -5.02 -1.26 -4.35
CA ALA A 695 -3.91 -0.74 -3.57
C ALA A 695 -4.03 -1.18 -2.11
N ASP A 696 -2.94 -1.78 -1.62
CA ASP A 696 -2.77 -2.36 -0.29
C ASP A 696 -1.45 -1.80 0.31
N PRO A 697 -1.35 -1.52 1.63
CA PRO A 697 -0.07 -1.20 2.26
C PRO A 697 1.00 -2.28 1.99
N VAL A 698 2.29 -1.93 2.00
CA VAL A 698 3.37 -2.92 1.72
C VAL A 698 3.29 -4.11 2.68
N LEU A 699 3.10 -3.85 3.96
CA LEU A 699 2.98 -4.85 5.02
C LEU A 699 1.54 -5.38 5.22
N TYR A 700 0.64 -5.15 4.25
CA TYR A 700 -0.79 -5.45 4.34
C TYR A 700 -1.12 -6.94 4.52
N LYS A 701 -0.12 -7.81 4.37
CA LYS A 701 -0.20 -9.25 4.67
C LYS A 701 1.06 -9.80 5.34
N ASP A 702 1.98 -8.93 5.75
CA ASP A 702 3.24 -9.36 6.32
C ASP A 702 3.10 -9.66 7.82
N ASN A 703 3.80 -10.71 8.26
CA ASN A 703 3.79 -11.23 9.64
C ASN A 703 4.71 -10.45 10.58
N LEU A 704 4.80 -9.13 10.38
CA LEU A 704 5.58 -8.25 11.25
C LEU A 704 4.68 -7.69 12.37
N PRO A 705 5.17 -7.59 13.62
CA PRO A 705 4.47 -6.92 14.70
C PRO A 705 3.96 -5.53 14.31
N ASP A 706 2.82 -5.11 14.85
CA ASP A 706 2.17 -3.83 14.52
C ASP A 706 3.06 -2.61 14.78
N VAL A 707 4.09 -2.73 15.60
CA VAL A 707 5.10 -1.68 15.80
C VAL A 707 5.82 -1.33 14.49
N PHE A 708 5.99 -2.30 13.58
CA PHE A 708 6.64 -2.12 12.29
C PHE A 708 5.66 -1.72 11.18
N LYS A 709 4.34 -1.87 11.41
CA LYS A 709 3.29 -1.49 10.46
C LYS A 709 2.93 -0.02 10.62
N ARG A 710 3.10 0.75 9.53
CA ARG A 710 2.75 2.18 9.49
C ARG A 710 1.24 2.44 9.54
N PHE A 711 0.45 1.57 8.91
CA PHE A 711 -1.01 1.63 8.91
C PHE A 711 -1.53 0.35 9.55
N LYS A 712 -1.90 0.42 10.82
CA LYS A 712 -2.24 -0.73 11.66
C LYS A 712 -3.71 -1.11 11.50
N ASP A 713 -4.55 -0.12 11.28
CA ASP A 713 -6.01 -0.27 11.18
C ASP A 713 -6.53 -0.32 9.73
N VAL A 714 -5.75 -0.83 8.77
CA VAL A 714 -6.16 -0.98 7.34
C VAL A 714 -6.46 -2.44 6.98
N GLY A 715 -7.70 -2.69 6.55
CA GLY A 715 -8.10 -3.91 5.83
C GLY A 715 -7.95 -5.26 6.53
N SER A 716 -8.05 -5.31 7.86
CA SER A 716 -8.47 -6.52 8.58
C SER A 716 -9.49 -6.17 9.66
N LEU A 717 -10.72 -6.64 9.51
CA LEU A 717 -11.68 -6.68 10.60
C LEU A 717 -11.16 -7.77 11.55
N TYR A 718 -10.60 -7.33 12.69
CA TYR A 718 -9.99 -8.18 13.74
C TYR A 718 -8.59 -8.70 13.40
N PRO A 719 -7.74 -8.93 14.42
CA PRO A 719 -6.35 -9.31 14.21
C PRO A 719 -6.34 -10.59 13.39
N TYR A 720 -5.91 -10.47 12.13
CA TYR A 720 -5.49 -11.63 11.39
C TYR A 720 -4.18 -12.05 12.06
N TYR A 721 -4.30 -12.85 13.13
CA TYR A 721 -3.26 -13.83 13.43
C TYR A 721 -3.09 -14.58 12.11
N ASN A 722 -2.04 -14.23 11.37
CA ASN A 722 -1.64 -15.07 10.26
C ASN A 722 -1.14 -16.34 10.95
N GLN A 723 -2.08 -17.26 11.02
CA GLN A 723 -2.03 -18.59 11.57
C GLN A 723 -0.76 -19.28 11.11
N SER A 724 0.30 -19.10 11.90
CA SER A 724 1.45 -19.98 11.88
C SER A 724 0.95 -21.36 12.27
N ALA A 725 1.56 -22.40 11.69
CA ALA A 725 1.42 -23.74 12.23
C ALA A 725 1.67 -23.67 13.74
N ALA A 726 0.72 -24.17 14.53
CA ALA A 726 0.81 -24.02 15.97
C ALA A 726 2.06 -24.74 16.47
N PHE A 727 2.87 -24.06 17.27
CA PHE A 727 4.06 -24.65 17.88
C PHE A 727 3.63 -25.54 19.06
N ARG A 728 4.53 -26.41 19.52
CA ARG A 728 4.28 -27.23 20.71
C ARG A 728 4.08 -26.31 21.92
N CYS A 729 3.09 -26.59 22.75
CA CYS A 729 2.78 -25.77 23.91
C CYS A 729 3.94 -25.77 24.93
N SER A 730 4.21 -24.59 25.49
CA SER A 730 5.16 -24.35 26.57
C SER A 730 4.39 -23.87 27.79
N MET A 731 4.48 -24.59 28.92
CA MET A 731 3.74 -24.23 30.15
C MET A 731 4.24 -22.92 30.77
N ASP A 732 5.47 -22.49 30.45
CA ASP A 732 6.02 -21.21 30.93
C ASP A 732 5.41 -20.00 30.18
N ASP A 733 4.96 -20.21 28.94
CA ASP A 733 4.43 -19.15 28.07
C ASP A 733 2.89 -19.15 28.00
N CYS A 734 2.26 -20.31 28.23
CA CYS A 734 0.81 -20.50 28.17
C CYS A 734 0.21 -20.49 29.58
N LEU A 735 -0.19 -19.31 30.04
CA LEU A 735 -0.62 -19.06 31.42
C LEU A 735 -2.13 -18.77 31.51
N LEU A 736 -2.75 -19.26 32.58
CA LEU A 736 -4.11 -18.91 32.95
C LEU A 736 -4.23 -17.42 33.30
N PRO A 737 -5.39 -16.77 33.05
CA PRO A 737 -6.67 -17.34 32.63
C PRO A 737 -6.87 -17.47 31.11
N ASP A 738 -5.88 -17.09 30.31
CA ASP A 738 -6.08 -16.88 28.87
C ASP A 738 -5.55 -18.04 28.02
N CYS A 739 -4.63 -18.85 28.53
CA CYS A 739 -4.04 -19.99 27.83
C CYS A 739 -3.86 -21.20 28.76
N PHE A 740 -4.12 -22.41 28.26
CA PHE A 740 -3.77 -23.65 28.94
C PHE A 740 -3.46 -24.78 27.96
N CYS A 741 -2.37 -25.53 28.19
CA CYS A 741 -1.85 -26.53 27.25
C CYS A 741 -2.66 -27.85 27.17
N GLY A 742 -3.51 -28.14 28.16
CA GLY A 742 -4.28 -29.39 28.20
C GLY A 742 -3.49 -30.63 28.60
N GLY A 743 -4.03 -31.79 28.22
CA GLY A 743 -3.47 -33.10 28.54
C GLY A 743 -3.84 -33.56 29.94
N ASP A 744 -2.95 -34.33 30.56
CA ASP A 744 -3.16 -34.93 31.87
C ASP A 744 -2.97 -33.98 33.06
N SER A 745 -2.38 -32.81 32.80
CA SER A 745 -1.97 -31.82 33.79
C SER A 745 -3.17 -31.09 34.39
N ILE A 746 -3.18 -30.94 35.71
CA ILE A 746 -4.26 -30.25 36.43
C ILE A 746 -3.97 -28.74 36.43
N PRO A 747 -4.98 -27.88 36.11
CA PRO A 747 -4.84 -26.43 36.19
C PRO A 747 -4.32 -25.94 37.55
N ASP A 748 -3.34 -25.02 37.52
CA ASP A 748 -2.66 -24.43 38.70
C ASP A 748 -2.02 -25.47 39.66
N GLU A 749 -1.73 -26.68 39.17
CA GLU A 749 -1.12 -27.79 39.93
C GLU A 749 -1.85 -28.14 41.25
N ILE A 750 -3.17 -27.88 41.31
CA ILE A 750 -3.97 -28.19 42.49
C ILE A 750 -3.89 -29.69 42.78
N PRO A 751 -3.66 -30.11 44.05
CA PRO A 751 -3.65 -31.53 44.39
C PRO A 751 -4.97 -32.20 44.01
N VAL A 752 -4.94 -33.35 43.33
CA VAL A 752 -6.12 -34.10 42.83
C VAL A 752 -7.27 -34.14 43.85
N ARG A 753 -6.97 -34.41 45.13
CA ARG A 753 -7.97 -34.51 46.21
C ARG A 753 -8.72 -33.21 46.51
N SER A 754 -8.18 -32.08 46.07
CA SER A 754 -8.75 -30.74 46.24
C SER A 754 -9.44 -30.23 44.98
N VAL A 755 -9.43 -30.98 43.88
CA VAL A 755 -10.08 -30.62 42.62
C VAL A 755 -11.53 -31.09 42.64
N PRO A 756 -12.54 -30.24 42.36
CA PRO A 756 -13.91 -30.70 42.18
C PRO A 756 -14.01 -31.58 40.93
N GLN A 757 -14.72 -32.70 41.02
CA GLN A 757 -15.04 -33.48 39.82
C GLN A 757 -16.16 -32.79 39.07
N ILE A 758 -15.81 -32.18 37.93
CA ILE A 758 -16.76 -31.55 37.03
C ILE A 758 -17.40 -32.61 36.13
N VAL A 759 -18.72 -32.53 35.94
CA VAL A 759 -19.50 -33.40 35.04
C VAL A 759 -20.26 -32.52 34.06
N LEU A 760 -20.04 -32.76 32.77
CA LEU A 760 -20.62 -31.98 31.67
C LEU A 760 -21.77 -32.76 31.04
N LEU A 761 -22.99 -32.50 31.50
CA LEU A 761 -24.20 -33.08 30.92
C LEU A 761 -24.62 -32.24 29.70
N THR A 762 -24.68 -32.86 28.52
CA THR A 762 -25.08 -32.17 27.29
C THR A 762 -26.12 -32.93 26.49
N PHE A 763 -26.96 -32.17 25.79
CA PHE A 763 -27.91 -32.68 24.81
C PHE A 763 -27.72 -32.00 23.48
N ASP A 764 -27.67 -32.81 22.43
CA ASP A 764 -27.52 -32.35 21.05
C ASP A 764 -28.88 -32.43 20.33
N ASP A 765 -28.99 -31.74 19.20
CA ASP A 765 -30.17 -31.62 18.32
C ASP A 765 -31.29 -30.67 18.79
N GLY A 766 -32.41 -30.70 18.06
CA GLY A 766 -33.53 -29.80 18.25
C GLY A 766 -34.32 -30.07 19.53
N VAL A 767 -34.71 -29.00 20.21
CA VAL A 767 -35.53 -29.04 21.43
C VAL A 767 -36.99 -28.89 21.05
N ASN A 768 -37.84 -29.85 21.39
CA ASN A 768 -39.26 -29.89 21.02
C ASN A 768 -40.12 -30.64 22.05
N ASP A 769 -41.40 -30.75 21.76
CA ASP A 769 -42.41 -31.43 22.57
C ASP A 769 -42.09 -32.90 22.86
N ARG A 770 -41.32 -33.57 21.99
CA ARG A 770 -40.91 -34.96 22.22
C ARG A 770 -39.93 -35.11 23.38
N ASN A 771 -38.99 -34.17 23.53
CA ASN A 771 -37.94 -34.23 24.55
C ASN A 771 -38.19 -33.34 25.78
N GLU A 772 -39.20 -32.45 25.74
CA GLU A 772 -39.60 -31.61 26.88
C GLU A 772 -39.80 -32.42 28.17
N LYS A 773 -40.56 -33.52 28.12
CA LYS A 773 -40.85 -34.35 29.29
C LYS A 773 -39.59 -34.96 29.91
N LEU A 774 -38.64 -35.39 29.07
CA LEU A 774 -37.36 -35.93 29.54
C LEU A 774 -36.58 -34.85 30.31
N TYR A 775 -36.49 -33.64 29.76
CA TYR A 775 -35.76 -32.54 30.40
C TYR A 775 -36.43 -32.12 31.71
N ASP A 776 -37.77 -32.11 31.76
CA ASP A 776 -38.51 -31.88 32.99
C ASP A 776 -38.20 -32.92 34.07
N ASP A 777 -38.22 -34.22 33.72
CA ASP A 777 -37.91 -35.31 34.65
C ASP A 777 -36.44 -35.27 35.13
N LEU A 778 -35.52 -34.75 34.32
CA LEU A 778 -34.11 -34.64 34.69
C LEU A 778 -33.82 -33.42 35.58
N PHE A 779 -34.39 -32.26 35.26
CA PHE A 779 -33.99 -30.98 35.87
C PHE A 779 -34.99 -30.43 36.90
N LYS A 780 -36.29 -30.74 36.80
CA LYS A 780 -37.31 -30.22 37.74
C LYS A 780 -37.47 -31.06 39.01
N ASN A 781 -36.86 -32.25 39.08
CA ASN A 781 -36.95 -33.18 40.22
C ASN A 781 -36.06 -32.81 41.43
N GLY A 782 -35.69 -31.53 41.60
CA GLY A 782 -34.99 -31.04 42.79
C GLY A 782 -33.53 -31.48 42.94
N ARG A 783 -32.87 -31.86 41.84
CA ARG A 783 -31.45 -32.23 41.83
C ARG A 783 -30.55 -31.01 41.98
N THR A 784 -29.67 -31.02 42.97
CA THR A 784 -28.78 -29.90 43.28
C THR A 784 -27.32 -30.31 43.38
N ASN A 785 -26.43 -29.40 43.03
CA ASN A 785 -25.00 -29.48 43.35
C ASN A 785 -24.76 -29.30 44.87
N PRO A 786 -23.54 -29.58 45.38
CA PRO A 786 -23.23 -29.50 46.81
C PRO A 786 -23.53 -28.15 47.49
N ASN A 787 -23.57 -27.06 46.73
CA ASN A 787 -23.96 -25.73 47.22
C ASN A 787 -25.48 -25.46 47.27
N GLY A 788 -26.30 -26.46 46.94
CA GLY A 788 -27.76 -26.33 46.90
C GLY A 788 -28.31 -25.68 45.62
N CYS A 789 -27.46 -25.31 44.66
CA CYS A 789 -27.94 -24.80 43.37
C CYS A 789 -28.43 -25.95 42.48
N PRO A 790 -29.48 -25.75 41.66
CA PRO A 790 -29.90 -26.73 40.67
C PRO A 790 -28.74 -27.14 39.75
N ILE A 791 -28.72 -28.41 39.35
CA ILE A 791 -27.78 -28.87 38.33
C ILE A 791 -28.10 -28.18 36.99
N SER A 792 -27.07 -27.94 36.18
CA SER A 792 -27.22 -27.28 34.88
C SER A 792 -26.55 -28.11 33.78
N ALA A 793 -27.02 -27.94 32.56
CA ALA A 793 -26.60 -28.69 31.38
C ALA A 793 -26.36 -27.74 30.20
N THR A 794 -25.66 -28.21 29.17
CA THR A 794 -25.43 -27.46 27.93
C THR A 794 -26.21 -28.11 26.78
N PHE A 795 -27.04 -27.32 26.10
CA PHE A 795 -27.82 -27.75 24.95
C PHE A 795 -27.17 -27.24 23.67
N TYR A 796 -26.67 -28.14 22.83
CA TYR A 796 -26.20 -27.81 21.49
C TYR A 796 -27.39 -27.92 20.53
N VAL A 797 -28.01 -26.79 20.24
CA VAL A 797 -29.30 -26.74 19.55
C VAL A 797 -29.13 -26.55 18.04
N SER A 798 -29.72 -27.43 17.24
CA SER A 798 -29.84 -27.28 15.78
C SER A 798 -31.16 -26.58 15.41
N HIS A 799 -31.24 -25.94 14.24
CA HIS A 799 -32.44 -25.18 13.88
C HIS A 799 -33.65 -26.08 13.62
N GLU A 800 -33.44 -27.16 12.87
CA GLU A 800 -34.53 -27.97 12.33
C GLU A 800 -35.36 -28.61 13.46
N TRP A 801 -36.68 -28.45 13.40
CA TRP A 801 -37.62 -29.00 14.39
C TRP A 801 -37.45 -28.51 15.83
N THR A 802 -36.79 -27.37 16.04
CA THR A 802 -36.66 -26.71 17.35
C THR A 802 -37.83 -25.77 17.63
N ASP A 803 -38.48 -25.96 18.78
CA ASP A 803 -39.35 -24.98 19.41
C ASP A 803 -38.52 -24.03 20.28
N TYR A 804 -38.26 -22.84 19.75
CA TYR A 804 -37.49 -21.80 20.43
C TYR A 804 -38.15 -21.31 21.74
N SER A 805 -39.45 -21.54 21.95
CA SER A 805 -40.12 -21.23 23.21
C SER A 805 -39.64 -22.14 24.34
N LEU A 806 -39.40 -23.41 24.04
CA LEU A 806 -38.84 -24.37 24.98
C LEU A 806 -37.36 -24.08 25.26
N VAL A 807 -36.60 -23.71 24.22
CA VAL A 807 -35.21 -23.24 24.36
C VAL A 807 -35.14 -22.03 25.30
N ARG A 808 -36.06 -21.07 25.16
CA ARG A 808 -36.17 -19.92 26.07
C ARG A 808 -36.41 -20.34 27.52
N ASN A 809 -37.26 -21.34 27.75
CA ASN A 809 -37.54 -21.84 29.10
C ASN A 809 -36.29 -22.51 29.71
N LEU A 810 -35.55 -23.28 28.91
CA LEU A 810 -34.28 -23.89 29.35
C LEU A 810 -33.23 -22.83 29.69
N TYR A 811 -33.07 -21.82 28.83
CA TYR A 811 -32.18 -20.70 29.09
C TYR A 811 -32.56 -19.94 30.38
N ALA A 812 -33.85 -19.66 30.57
CA ALA A 812 -34.36 -19.00 31.78
C ALA A 812 -34.18 -19.84 33.06
N ALA A 813 -34.13 -21.18 32.94
CA ALA A 813 -33.84 -22.08 34.04
C ALA A 813 -32.34 -22.16 34.40
N GLY A 814 -31.47 -21.46 33.65
CA GLY A 814 -30.03 -21.38 33.91
C GLY A 814 -29.20 -22.44 33.18
N HIS A 815 -29.78 -23.11 32.17
CA HIS A 815 -29.03 -23.98 31.26
C HIS A 815 -28.28 -23.16 30.20
N GLU A 816 -27.18 -23.70 29.70
CA GLU A 816 -26.41 -23.08 28.63
C GLU A 816 -26.98 -23.49 27.27
N ILE A 817 -27.12 -22.50 26.36
CA ILE A 817 -27.57 -22.73 24.99
C ILE A 817 -26.41 -22.44 24.04
N ALA A 818 -26.01 -23.45 23.27
CA ALA A 818 -24.91 -23.42 22.33
C ALA A 818 -25.38 -23.78 20.92
N SER A 819 -24.57 -23.41 19.91
CA SER A 819 -24.90 -23.68 18.51
C SER A 819 -24.61 -25.13 18.14
N HIS A 820 -25.54 -25.76 17.41
CA HIS A 820 -25.33 -27.03 16.70
C HIS A 820 -25.63 -26.90 15.19
N THR A 821 -25.33 -25.72 14.62
CA THR A 821 -25.58 -25.34 13.22
C THR A 821 -27.06 -25.26 12.83
N ILE A 822 -27.34 -24.71 11.65
CA ILE A 822 -28.72 -24.56 11.16
C ILE A 822 -29.17 -25.88 10.53
N SER A 823 -28.42 -26.35 9.53
CA SER A 823 -28.84 -27.45 8.66
C SER A 823 -28.52 -28.84 9.20
N HIS A 824 -27.80 -28.93 10.33
CA HIS A 824 -27.33 -30.20 10.89
C HIS A 824 -26.60 -31.08 9.86
N SER A 825 -25.81 -30.46 8.98
CA SER A 825 -25.12 -31.14 7.88
C SER A 825 -23.65 -31.42 8.20
N PHE A 826 -23.04 -32.39 7.50
CA PHE A 826 -21.62 -32.73 7.64
C PHE A 826 -20.72 -31.56 7.24
N GLY A 827 -20.03 -30.97 8.22
CA GLY A 827 -19.26 -29.74 8.06
C GLY A 827 -17.81 -29.91 7.56
N GLN A 828 -17.34 -31.14 7.34
CA GLN A 828 -15.94 -31.44 6.97
C GLN A 828 -15.41 -30.59 5.79
N ASN A 829 -16.25 -30.42 4.77
CA ASN A 829 -15.90 -29.73 3.52
C ASN A 829 -16.48 -28.31 3.43
N PHE A 830 -17.00 -27.77 4.52
CA PHE A 830 -17.53 -26.42 4.53
C PHE A 830 -16.40 -25.40 4.43
N THR A 831 -16.58 -24.44 3.53
CA THR A 831 -15.78 -23.22 3.50
C THR A 831 -16.02 -22.41 4.77
N ALA A 832 -15.08 -21.53 5.16
CA ALA A 832 -15.30 -20.61 6.29
C ALA A 832 -16.61 -19.80 6.16
N LYS A 833 -17.04 -19.46 4.95
CA LYS A 833 -18.34 -18.78 4.73
C LYS A 833 -19.54 -19.69 5.01
N GLN A 834 -19.44 -20.98 4.72
CA GLN A 834 -20.48 -21.95 5.08
C GLN A 834 -20.51 -22.16 6.59
N TRP A 835 -19.35 -22.39 7.23
CA TRP A 835 -19.25 -22.47 8.70
C TRP A 835 -19.82 -21.22 9.38
N ALA A 836 -19.55 -20.02 8.87
CA ALA A 836 -20.13 -18.80 9.41
C ALA A 836 -21.66 -18.77 9.27
N ARG A 837 -22.21 -19.16 8.10
CA ARG A 837 -23.67 -19.21 7.92
C ARG A 837 -24.35 -20.23 8.82
N GLU A 838 -23.66 -21.34 9.09
CA GLU A 838 -24.18 -22.43 9.90
C GLU A 838 -24.06 -22.14 11.41
N ALA A 839 -22.85 -21.89 11.90
CA ALA A 839 -22.59 -21.68 13.33
C ALA A 839 -23.07 -20.30 13.82
N VAL A 840 -22.68 -19.22 13.14
CA VAL A 840 -23.08 -17.86 13.53
C VAL A 840 -24.55 -17.64 13.22
N GLY A 841 -25.03 -18.15 12.08
CA GLY A 841 -26.44 -18.06 11.75
C GLY A 841 -27.33 -18.75 12.79
N GLN A 842 -26.93 -19.91 13.31
CA GLN A 842 -27.67 -20.57 14.39
C GLN A 842 -27.64 -19.75 15.70
N ARG A 843 -26.50 -19.13 16.04
CA ARG A 843 -26.43 -18.16 17.16
C ARG A 843 -27.42 -17.00 16.98
N ASP A 844 -27.50 -16.44 15.78
CA ASP A 844 -28.42 -15.34 15.48
C ASP A 844 -29.89 -15.79 15.58
N LEU A 845 -30.22 -17.02 15.17
CA LEU A 845 -31.57 -17.60 15.30
C LEU A 845 -31.95 -17.84 16.76
N LEU A 846 -31.05 -18.41 17.56
CA LEU A 846 -31.27 -18.61 19.00
C LEU A 846 -31.52 -17.27 19.70
N ALA A 847 -30.78 -16.22 19.33
CA ALA A 847 -30.99 -14.91 19.89
C ALA A 847 -32.31 -14.27 19.44
N ALA A 848 -32.64 -14.36 18.16
CA ALA A 848 -33.85 -13.75 17.61
C ALA A 848 -35.14 -14.44 18.09
N TYR A 849 -35.17 -15.78 18.11
CA TYR A 849 -36.40 -16.54 18.35
C TYR A 849 -36.55 -17.06 19.78
N ALA A 850 -35.46 -17.45 20.45
CA ALA A 850 -35.51 -17.87 21.87
C ALA A 850 -35.22 -16.72 22.85
N GLY A 851 -34.76 -15.56 22.36
CA GLY A 851 -34.41 -14.42 23.23
C GLY A 851 -33.17 -14.68 24.09
N VAL A 852 -32.33 -15.64 23.69
CA VAL A 852 -31.02 -15.87 24.30
C VAL A 852 -30.13 -14.69 23.94
N ARG A 853 -29.32 -14.21 24.87
CA ARG A 853 -28.37 -13.14 24.55
C ARG A 853 -27.28 -13.64 23.62
N VAL A 854 -26.91 -12.83 22.63
CA VAL A 854 -25.93 -13.24 21.60
C VAL A 854 -24.59 -13.56 22.25
N GLU A 855 -24.21 -12.79 23.27
CA GLU A 855 -23.00 -12.97 24.08
C GLU A 855 -22.99 -14.25 24.94
N ASP A 856 -24.13 -14.90 25.16
CA ASP A 856 -24.27 -16.12 25.95
C ASP A 856 -24.09 -17.38 25.10
N VAL A 857 -24.32 -17.28 23.79
CA VAL A 857 -24.13 -18.39 22.85
C VAL A 857 -22.64 -18.48 22.50
N ARG A 858 -21.88 -19.09 23.41
CA ARG A 858 -20.41 -19.13 23.39
C ARG A 858 -19.83 -20.40 22.75
N GLY A 859 -20.58 -21.49 22.79
CA GLY A 859 -20.14 -22.81 22.35
C GLY A 859 -20.63 -23.19 20.96
N LEU A 860 -19.81 -24.00 20.27
CA LEU A 860 -20.20 -24.76 19.10
C LEU A 860 -19.97 -26.26 19.37
N ARG A 861 -20.87 -27.10 18.85
CA ARG A 861 -20.59 -28.50 18.54
C ARG A 861 -20.91 -28.76 17.08
N ALA A 862 -20.01 -29.39 16.34
CA ALA A 862 -20.20 -29.73 14.93
C ALA A 862 -21.11 -30.97 14.79
N PRO A 863 -22.10 -30.95 13.89
CA PRO A 863 -22.91 -32.13 13.58
C PRO A 863 -22.04 -33.34 13.22
N TYR A 864 -22.40 -34.51 13.74
CA TYR A 864 -21.68 -35.78 13.54
C TYR A 864 -20.20 -35.75 13.96
N LEU A 865 -19.80 -34.77 14.78
CA LEU A 865 -18.40 -34.50 15.13
C LEU A 865 -17.52 -34.25 13.88
N SER A 866 -18.15 -33.81 12.79
CA SER A 866 -17.54 -33.54 11.49
C SER A 866 -16.97 -32.14 11.45
N ILE A 867 -15.84 -31.96 12.14
CA ILE A 867 -15.13 -30.69 12.23
C ILE A 867 -14.54 -30.25 10.87
N GLY A 868 -14.42 -28.94 10.68
CA GLY A 868 -13.96 -28.33 9.42
C GLY A 868 -12.49 -27.90 9.40
N GLY A 869 -11.65 -28.45 10.27
CA GLY A 869 -10.25 -28.04 10.43
C GLY A 869 -10.11 -26.53 10.63
N ASP A 870 -9.06 -25.95 10.05
CA ASP A 870 -8.79 -24.51 10.16
C ASP A 870 -9.93 -23.61 9.66
N GLN A 871 -10.78 -24.09 8.73
CA GLN A 871 -11.90 -23.29 8.23
C GLN A 871 -12.97 -23.05 9.30
N MET A 872 -13.20 -24.03 10.17
CA MET A 872 -14.15 -23.94 11.28
C MET A 872 -13.59 -23.08 12.41
N PHE A 873 -12.38 -23.41 12.89
CA PHE A 873 -11.77 -22.71 14.03
C PHE A 873 -11.46 -21.25 13.74
N LYS A 874 -11.18 -20.92 12.47
CA LYS A 874 -11.07 -19.52 12.04
C LYS A 874 -12.37 -18.76 12.22
N VAL A 875 -13.50 -19.36 11.84
CA VAL A 875 -14.81 -18.73 12.04
C VAL A 875 -15.09 -18.55 13.52
N LEU A 876 -14.81 -19.56 14.35
CA LEU A 876 -15.01 -19.48 15.79
C LEU A 876 -14.23 -18.32 16.40
N HIS A 877 -12.93 -18.26 16.12
CA HIS A 877 -12.05 -17.18 16.54
C HIS A 877 -12.53 -15.81 16.03
N ASP A 878 -12.76 -15.66 14.73
CA ASP A 878 -13.11 -14.38 14.09
C ASP A 878 -14.48 -13.85 14.53
N THR A 879 -15.35 -14.72 15.06
CA THR A 879 -16.73 -14.39 15.45
C THR A 879 -16.99 -14.49 16.96
N ASN A 880 -15.91 -14.58 17.75
CA ASN A 880 -15.92 -14.56 19.20
C ASN A 880 -16.74 -15.70 19.84
N PHE A 881 -16.70 -16.89 19.24
CA PHE A 881 -17.06 -18.11 19.98
C PHE A 881 -15.92 -18.42 20.96
N THR A 882 -16.27 -18.73 22.20
CA THR A 882 -15.27 -18.93 23.25
C THR A 882 -14.72 -20.34 23.24
N TYR A 883 -15.52 -21.33 22.82
CA TYR A 883 -15.09 -22.71 22.83
C TYR A 883 -15.77 -23.59 21.77
N ASP A 884 -15.08 -24.66 21.38
CA ASP A 884 -15.63 -25.81 20.65
C ASP A 884 -15.68 -27.04 21.56
N SER A 885 -16.60 -27.96 21.28
CA SER A 885 -16.65 -29.28 21.91
C SER A 885 -17.01 -30.32 20.87
N SER A 886 -16.15 -30.47 19.86
CA SER A 886 -16.38 -31.38 18.74
C SER A 886 -15.26 -32.39 18.52
N MET A 887 -14.13 -32.28 19.25
CA MET A 887 -12.98 -33.17 19.04
C MET A 887 -12.98 -34.37 19.99
N PRO A 888 -13.22 -35.60 19.49
CA PRO A 888 -13.01 -36.79 20.29
C PRO A 888 -11.54 -37.11 20.47
N ILE A 889 -11.19 -37.59 21.66
CA ILE A 889 -9.83 -37.97 22.00
C ILE A 889 -9.75 -39.41 22.52
N LEU A 890 -8.75 -40.15 22.06
CA LEU A 890 -8.55 -41.56 22.38
C LEU A 890 -7.91 -41.80 23.76
N GLU A 891 -7.37 -40.75 24.37
CA GLU A 891 -6.52 -40.82 25.56
C GLU A 891 -7.35 -41.14 26.81
N ASN A 892 -7.31 -42.41 27.20
CA ASN A 892 -8.19 -42.98 28.22
C ASN A 892 -7.51 -43.25 29.58
N LYS A 893 -6.19 -43.02 29.67
CA LYS A 893 -5.34 -43.24 30.85
C LYS A 893 -4.13 -42.28 30.77
N VAL A 894 -4.24 -41.00 31.11
CA VAL A 894 -5.22 -40.26 31.96
C VAL A 894 -6.15 -39.39 31.08
N PRO A 895 -7.41 -39.10 31.49
CA PRO A 895 -8.29 -38.23 30.73
C PRO A 895 -7.71 -36.81 30.51
N SER A 896 -7.93 -36.21 29.35
CA SER A 896 -7.42 -34.86 29.07
C SER A 896 -8.32 -33.77 29.68
N TRP A 897 -7.69 -32.73 30.20
CA TRP A 897 -8.32 -31.46 30.53
C TRP A 897 -8.60 -30.61 29.26
N PRO A 898 -9.57 -29.67 29.30
CA PRO A 898 -9.76 -28.65 28.28
C PRO A 898 -8.50 -27.82 28.05
N TYR A 899 -8.32 -27.29 26.85
CA TYR A 899 -7.11 -26.55 26.47
C TYR A 899 -7.42 -25.44 25.49
N THR A 900 -6.49 -24.52 25.29
CA THR A 900 -6.64 -23.47 24.29
C THR A 900 -5.89 -23.80 23.01
N LEU A 901 -6.41 -23.30 21.89
CA LEU A 901 -5.83 -23.51 20.56
C LEU A 901 -4.74 -22.48 20.22
N ASP A 902 -4.21 -21.76 21.21
CA ASP A 902 -3.00 -20.94 21.08
C ASP A 902 -1.80 -21.76 20.56
N TYR A 903 -1.73 -23.04 20.94
CA TYR A 903 -0.66 -23.96 20.59
C TYR A 903 -1.20 -25.24 19.93
N LYS A 904 -0.28 -26.08 19.46
CA LYS A 904 -0.62 -27.36 18.84
C LYS A 904 -1.36 -28.25 19.82
N MET A 905 -2.44 -28.87 19.35
CA MET A 905 -3.24 -29.82 20.14
C MET A 905 -2.36 -30.88 20.81
N PRO A 906 -2.64 -31.26 22.07
CA PRO A 906 -1.82 -32.20 22.82
C PRO A 906 -2.03 -33.67 22.41
N HIS A 907 -2.99 -33.97 21.53
CA HIS A 907 -3.34 -35.32 21.11
C HIS A 907 -3.44 -35.45 19.58
N GLU A 908 -3.56 -36.69 19.12
CA GLU A 908 -3.78 -37.00 17.70
C GLU A 908 -5.22 -36.67 17.26
N CYS A 909 -5.37 -36.38 15.98
CA CYS A 909 -6.66 -36.08 15.36
C CYS A 909 -7.42 -37.37 15.05
N VAL A 910 -8.47 -37.68 15.81
CA VAL A 910 -9.28 -38.90 15.63
C VAL A 910 -10.20 -38.79 14.40
N ILE A 911 -10.83 -37.63 14.19
CA ILE A 911 -11.71 -37.36 13.05
C ILE A 911 -11.15 -36.18 12.26
N PRO A 912 -10.40 -36.41 11.16
CA PRO A 912 -9.85 -35.32 10.37
C PRO A 912 -10.90 -34.58 9.54
N PRO A 913 -10.69 -33.29 9.20
CA PRO A 913 -9.51 -32.48 9.48
C PRO A 913 -9.59 -31.73 10.83
N CYS A 914 -8.52 -31.79 11.62
CA CYS A 914 -8.34 -30.96 12.83
C CYS A 914 -7.57 -29.67 12.53
N PRO A 915 -7.67 -28.63 13.38
CA PRO A 915 -6.90 -27.40 13.21
C PRO A 915 -5.40 -27.68 13.34
N ILE A 916 -4.60 -27.12 12.43
CA ILE A 916 -3.13 -27.16 12.50
C ILE A 916 -2.55 -25.80 12.87
N ASN A 917 -3.34 -24.74 12.77
CA ASN A 917 -2.91 -23.39 13.06
C ASN A 917 -3.29 -22.95 14.49
N SER A 918 -2.70 -21.84 14.93
CA SER A 918 -2.99 -21.22 16.23
C SER A 918 -4.26 -20.34 16.19
N TYR A 919 -5.16 -20.56 17.15
CA TYR A 919 -6.38 -19.79 17.41
C TYR A 919 -6.42 -19.31 18.86
N PRO A 920 -5.66 -18.25 19.19
CA PRO A 920 -5.54 -17.76 20.56
C PRO A 920 -6.88 -17.48 21.23
N GLY A 921 -7.04 -17.97 22.47
CA GLY A 921 -8.23 -17.74 23.27
C GLY A 921 -9.47 -18.56 22.91
N VAL A 922 -9.43 -19.38 21.84
CA VAL A 922 -10.47 -20.39 21.58
C VAL A 922 -10.15 -21.65 22.38
N TRP A 923 -11.08 -22.06 23.25
CA TRP A 923 -10.95 -23.27 24.05
C TRP A 923 -11.49 -24.50 23.28
N GLU A 924 -10.81 -25.63 23.40
CA GLU A 924 -11.36 -26.94 23.09
C GLU A 924 -11.79 -27.61 24.40
N VAL A 925 -13.04 -28.05 24.47
CA VAL A 925 -13.56 -28.94 25.51
C VAL A 925 -13.57 -30.37 24.92
N PRO A 926 -12.48 -31.12 25.09
CA PRO A 926 -12.28 -32.37 24.39
C PRO A 926 -13.31 -33.42 24.80
N MET A 927 -13.70 -34.26 23.85
CA MET A 927 -14.64 -35.35 24.07
C MET A 927 -13.86 -36.63 24.38
N VAL A 928 -13.48 -36.80 25.64
CA VAL A 928 -12.78 -38.01 26.12
C VAL A 928 -13.64 -39.24 25.85
N MET A 929 -13.12 -40.17 25.04
CA MET A 929 -13.88 -41.35 24.64
C MET A 929 -14.17 -42.29 25.82
N TRP A 930 -15.35 -42.85 25.81
CA TRP A 930 -15.81 -43.83 26.79
C TRP A 930 -15.31 -45.23 26.42
N ASN A 931 -15.19 -46.08 27.43
CA ASN A 931 -14.94 -47.50 27.28
C ASN A 931 -16.26 -48.27 27.48
N SER A 932 -16.66 -49.04 26.48
CA SER A 932 -17.81 -49.93 26.54
C SER A 932 -17.51 -51.19 27.35
N LEU A 933 -18.44 -51.61 28.21
CA LEU A 933 -18.37 -52.85 28.98
C LEU A 933 -19.11 -53.98 28.23
N GLY A 934 -18.50 -54.47 27.14
CA GLY A 934 -19.02 -55.59 26.33
C GLY A 934 -18.12 -56.83 26.32
N GLU A 935 -18.66 -57.99 25.93
CA GLU A 935 -17.94 -59.30 25.87
C GLU A 935 -16.91 -59.42 24.73
N ARG A 936 -16.90 -58.49 23.78
CA ARG A 936 -15.91 -58.39 22.69
C ARG A 936 -15.16 -57.07 22.86
N GLU A 937 -13.84 -57.10 22.58
CA GLU A 937 -12.84 -56.00 22.63
C GLU A 937 -13.35 -54.61 23.05
N GLU A 938 -12.68 -53.98 24.03
CA GLU A 938 -12.99 -52.62 24.55
C GLU A 938 -13.36 -51.63 23.42
N GLN A 939 -14.67 -51.52 23.11
CA GLN A 939 -15.15 -50.61 22.09
C GLN A 939 -15.14 -49.19 22.68
N LYS A 940 -14.50 -48.28 21.97
CA LYS A 940 -14.47 -46.86 22.33
C LYS A 940 -15.61 -46.11 21.67
N CYS A 941 -16.24 -45.20 22.40
CA CYS A 941 -17.37 -44.39 21.94
C CYS A 941 -17.15 -42.91 22.30
N SER A 942 -17.40 -42.01 21.36
CA SER A 942 -17.23 -40.55 21.57
C SER A 942 -18.42 -39.92 22.29
N MET A 943 -19.62 -40.40 21.96
CA MET A 943 -20.87 -40.04 22.61
C MET A 943 -21.33 -41.19 23.51
N GLY A 944 -22.03 -40.84 24.59
CA GLY A 944 -22.50 -41.83 25.55
C GLY A 944 -23.52 -42.80 24.93
N ASP A 945 -24.35 -42.34 23.99
CA ASP A 945 -25.38 -43.13 23.33
C ASP A 945 -24.90 -44.07 22.21
N ASP A 946 -23.69 -43.84 21.69
CA ASP A 946 -22.98 -44.71 20.75
C ASP A 946 -22.35 -45.93 21.42
N CYS A 947 -22.21 -45.91 22.76
CA CYS A 947 -21.72 -47.04 23.51
C CYS A 947 -22.73 -48.20 23.53
N TYR A 948 -22.22 -49.43 23.68
CA TYR A 948 -23.08 -50.58 23.89
C TYR A 948 -23.56 -50.65 25.34
N TYR A 949 -24.86 -50.85 25.51
CA TYR A 949 -25.50 -51.08 26.80
C TYR A 949 -26.35 -52.34 26.72
N PRO A 950 -26.17 -53.28 27.66
CA PRO A 950 -27.19 -54.27 27.93
C PRO A 950 -28.49 -53.56 28.32
N ASP A 951 -29.64 -54.04 27.83
CA ASP A 951 -30.97 -53.51 28.18
C ASP A 951 -31.38 -53.91 29.60
N ASP A 952 -30.66 -53.37 30.58
CA ASP A 952 -30.83 -53.58 32.00
C ASP A 952 -30.30 -52.36 32.75
N ALA A 953 -31.14 -51.79 33.62
CA ALA A 953 -30.84 -50.53 34.30
C ALA A 953 -29.58 -50.59 35.18
N TYR A 954 -29.26 -51.76 35.74
CA TYR A 954 -28.06 -51.95 36.55
C TYR A 954 -26.80 -51.91 35.67
N TYR A 955 -26.81 -52.58 34.51
CA TYR A 955 -25.68 -52.53 33.59
C TYR A 955 -25.50 -51.16 32.95
N VAL A 956 -26.60 -50.45 32.63
CA VAL A 956 -26.53 -49.04 32.18
C VAL A 956 -25.83 -48.17 33.23
N LYS A 957 -26.28 -48.23 34.50
CA LYS A 957 -25.62 -47.52 35.61
C LYS A 957 -24.16 -47.92 35.76
N MET A 958 -23.84 -49.22 35.64
CA MET A 958 -22.48 -49.73 35.77
C MET A 958 -21.54 -49.16 34.70
N THR A 959 -21.95 -49.13 33.43
CA THR A 959 -21.15 -48.57 32.33
C THR A 959 -20.91 -47.07 32.50
N LEU A 960 -21.94 -46.33 32.93
CA LEU A 960 -21.83 -44.90 33.25
C LEU A 960 -20.83 -44.68 34.40
N MET A 961 -20.98 -45.45 35.48
CA MET A 961 -20.15 -45.33 36.67
C MET A 961 -18.70 -45.73 36.38
N HIS A 962 -18.48 -46.77 35.57
CA HIS A 962 -17.14 -47.19 35.14
C HIS A 962 -16.38 -46.05 34.47
N ASN A 963 -17.03 -45.31 33.56
CA ASN A 963 -16.40 -44.19 32.87
C ASN A 963 -16.25 -42.96 33.77
N PHE A 964 -17.21 -42.68 34.65
CA PHE A 964 -17.05 -41.64 35.68
C PHE A 964 -15.85 -41.92 36.60
N GLU A 965 -15.70 -43.16 37.08
CA GLU A 965 -14.60 -43.54 37.97
C GLU A 965 -13.22 -43.37 37.32
N ARG A 966 -13.12 -43.52 35.99
CA ARG A 966 -11.88 -43.27 35.26
C ARG A 966 -11.41 -41.83 35.41
N HIS A 967 -12.33 -40.86 35.43
CA HIS A 967 -12.01 -39.45 35.68
C HIS A 967 -11.79 -39.20 37.17
N TYR A 968 -12.73 -39.65 38.00
CA TYR A 968 -12.76 -39.37 39.45
C TYR A 968 -11.55 -39.92 40.22
N LYS A 969 -11.08 -41.12 39.85
CA LYS A 969 -9.96 -41.80 40.52
C LYS A 969 -8.59 -41.41 39.95
N SER A 970 -8.53 -40.61 38.88
CA SER A 970 -7.28 -40.24 38.21
C SER A 970 -6.94 -38.75 38.42
N ASN A 971 -7.03 -37.91 37.39
CA ASN A 971 -6.71 -36.48 37.44
C ASN A 971 -7.93 -35.57 37.59
N ARG A 972 -9.15 -36.13 37.69
CA ARG A 972 -10.42 -35.38 37.81
C ARG A 972 -10.73 -34.42 36.66
N ALA A 973 -10.20 -34.67 35.46
CA ALA A 973 -10.61 -33.93 34.27
C ALA A 973 -12.15 -34.00 34.09
N PRO A 974 -12.79 -32.96 33.49
CA PRO A 974 -14.24 -32.93 33.31
C PRO A 974 -14.76 -34.20 32.65
N PHE A 975 -15.79 -34.81 33.24
CA PHE A 975 -16.38 -36.04 32.73
C PHE A 975 -17.47 -35.72 31.69
N PRO A 976 -17.28 -36.08 30.41
CA PRO A 976 -18.24 -35.77 29.35
C PRO A 976 -19.43 -36.72 29.37
N VAL A 977 -20.65 -36.21 29.58
CA VAL A 977 -21.91 -36.97 29.52
C VAL A 977 -22.75 -36.43 28.37
N TYR A 978 -22.40 -36.85 27.15
CA TYR A 978 -22.97 -36.32 25.90
C TYR A 978 -23.96 -37.32 25.28
N PHE A 979 -25.22 -36.92 25.10
CA PHE A 979 -26.30 -37.80 24.64
C PHE A 979 -27.26 -37.07 23.69
N HIS A 980 -27.85 -37.80 22.74
CA HIS A 980 -29.07 -37.38 22.07
C HIS A 980 -30.29 -37.79 22.92
N SER A 981 -31.34 -36.97 22.92
CA SER A 981 -32.56 -37.28 23.68
C SER A 981 -33.24 -38.58 23.24
N THR A 982 -33.04 -38.98 21.97
CA THR A 982 -33.62 -40.21 21.39
C THR A 982 -33.07 -41.50 21.99
N TRP A 983 -31.91 -41.47 22.65
CA TRP A 983 -31.37 -42.64 23.34
C TRP A 983 -32.27 -43.11 24.49
N PHE A 984 -32.96 -42.17 25.15
CA PHE A 984 -33.89 -42.46 26.25
C PHE A 984 -35.19 -43.12 25.75
N ASP A 985 -35.50 -43.02 24.47
CA ASP A 985 -36.67 -43.67 23.85
C ASP A 985 -36.45 -45.18 23.60
N ARG A 986 -35.21 -45.69 23.76
CA ARG A 986 -34.88 -47.10 23.47
C ARG A 986 -35.49 -48.09 24.49
N GLY A 987 -35.78 -47.65 25.71
CA GLY A 987 -36.44 -48.47 26.73
C GLY A 987 -36.36 -47.85 28.13
N GLU A 988 -37.32 -48.18 29.01
CA GLU A 988 -37.39 -47.60 30.36
C GLU A 988 -36.14 -47.89 31.21
N ASN A 989 -35.45 -49.01 30.97
CA ASN A 989 -34.24 -49.38 31.68
C ASN A 989 -33.10 -48.38 31.48
N TYR A 990 -33.03 -47.74 30.30
CA TYR A 990 -32.02 -46.75 29.96
C TYR A 990 -32.21 -45.49 30.80
N GLN A 991 -33.43 -44.95 30.83
CA GLN A 991 -33.77 -43.78 31.65
C GLN A 991 -33.60 -44.07 33.15
N ARG A 992 -34.03 -45.25 33.63
CA ARG A 992 -33.85 -45.66 35.03
C ARG A 992 -32.38 -45.79 35.40
N GLY A 993 -31.58 -46.44 34.57
CA GLY A 993 -30.14 -46.61 34.79
C GLY A 993 -29.38 -45.29 34.80
N PHE A 994 -29.68 -44.40 33.85
CA PHE A 994 -29.10 -43.06 33.78
C PHE A 994 -29.48 -42.21 35.00
N THR A 995 -30.76 -42.23 35.38
CA THR A 995 -31.24 -41.51 36.58
C THR A 995 -30.57 -42.03 37.84
N ALA A 996 -30.45 -43.35 37.99
CA ALA A 996 -29.80 -43.98 39.13
C ALA A 996 -28.27 -43.73 39.18
N PHE A 997 -27.63 -43.44 38.05
CA PHE A 997 -26.25 -42.97 37.97
C PHE A 997 -26.15 -41.51 38.42
N LEU A 998 -26.98 -40.63 37.85
CA LEU A 998 -26.97 -39.21 38.18
C LEU A 998 -27.25 -38.98 39.68
N ASP A 999 -28.23 -39.68 40.24
CA ASP A 999 -28.56 -39.61 41.67
C ASP A 999 -27.46 -40.21 42.57
N GLU A 1000 -26.58 -41.08 42.04
CA GLU A 1000 -25.44 -41.63 42.78
C GLU A 1000 -24.31 -40.61 42.89
N ILE A 1001 -23.93 -39.99 41.77
CA ILE A 1001 -22.83 -39.02 41.74
C ILE A 1001 -23.20 -37.72 42.47
N LEU A 1002 -24.48 -37.33 42.48
CA LEU A 1002 -24.97 -36.15 43.20
C LEU A 1002 -24.98 -36.30 44.73
N LYS A 1003 -24.80 -37.53 45.26
CA LYS A 1003 -24.58 -37.74 46.70
C LYS A 1003 -23.16 -37.42 47.14
N MET A 1004 -22.23 -37.29 46.19
CA MET A 1004 -20.84 -36.97 46.46
C MET A 1004 -20.68 -35.46 46.64
N ASP A 1005 -20.03 -35.04 47.72
CA ASP A 1005 -19.85 -33.65 48.13
C ASP A 1005 -18.81 -32.88 47.29
N ASP A 1006 -18.03 -33.59 46.49
CA ASP A 1006 -16.99 -33.05 45.62
C ASP A 1006 -17.30 -33.17 44.12
N VAL A 1007 -18.52 -33.53 43.73
CA VAL A 1007 -18.98 -33.64 42.34
C VAL A 1007 -19.90 -32.48 41.96
N TRP A 1008 -19.69 -31.92 40.77
CA TRP A 1008 -20.40 -30.74 40.28
C TRP A 1008 -20.89 -30.95 38.84
N VAL A 1009 -22.22 -30.99 38.67
CA VAL A 1009 -22.88 -31.06 37.36
C VAL A 1009 -23.19 -29.64 36.90
N VAL A 1010 -22.37 -29.14 35.97
CA VAL A 1010 -22.36 -27.75 35.52
C VAL A 1010 -22.31 -27.66 34.00
N THR A 1011 -22.59 -26.47 33.46
CA THR A 1011 -22.49 -26.22 32.01
C THR A 1011 -21.03 -26.16 31.56
N SER A 1012 -20.77 -26.39 30.28
CA SER A 1012 -19.45 -26.23 29.64
C SER A 1012 -18.82 -24.87 29.94
N TRP A 1013 -19.59 -23.78 29.84
CA TRP A 1013 -19.10 -22.45 30.17
C TRP A 1013 -18.67 -22.31 31.63
N LYS A 1014 -19.47 -22.80 32.58
CA LYS A 1014 -19.11 -22.77 34.01
C LYS A 1014 -17.84 -23.58 34.28
N ALA A 1015 -17.69 -24.74 33.64
CA ALA A 1015 -16.46 -25.52 33.74
C ALA A 1015 -15.25 -24.77 33.20
N LEU A 1016 -15.37 -24.07 32.06
CA LEU A 1016 -14.31 -23.22 31.54
C LEU A 1016 -14.02 -22.02 32.45
N GLN A 1017 -15.01 -21.45 33.13
CA GLN A 1017 -14.74 -20.43 34.15
C GLN A 1017 -13.87 -20.98 35.29
N TRP A 1018 -14.13 -22.22 35.73
CA TRP A 1018 -13.26 -22.90 36.69
C TRP A 1018 -11.86 -23.17 36.12
N MET A 1019 -11.75 -23.51 34.83
CA MET A 1019 -10.44 -23.66 34.18
C MET A 1019 -9.62 -22.36 34.20
N ARG A 1020 -10.29 -21.22 33.99
CA ARG A 1020 -9.65 -19.89 33.98
C ARG A 1020 -9.23 -19.42 35.37
N ASP A 1021 -9.96 -19.81 36.41
CA ASP A 1021 -9.65 -19.51 37.82
C ASP A 1021 -9.79 -20.77 38.70
N PRO A 1022 -8.82 -21.70 38.64
CA PRO A 1022 -8.89 -22.99 39.33
C PRO A 1022 -9.08 -22.81 40.83
N THR A 1023 -10.26 -23.18 41.31
CA THR A 1023 -10.63 -22.99 42.72
C THR A 1023 -10.69 -24.33 43.44
N PRO A 1024 -9.92 -24.56 44.52
CA PRO A 1024 -9.95 -25.81 45.27
C PRO A 1024 -11.27 -26.00 46.02
N LEU A 1025 -11.63 -27.25 46.32
CA LEU A 1025 -12.84 -27.64 47.06
C LEU A 1025 -13.04 -26.88 48.38
N SER A 1026 -11.96 -26.47 49.05
CA SER A 1026 -12.03 -25.67 50.29
C SER A 1026 -12.62 -24.27 50.09
N LYS A 1027 -12.56 -23.73 48.87
CA LYS A 1027 -13.05 -22.39 48.50
C LYS A 1027 -14.19 -22.43 47.47
N ILE A 1028 -14.56 -23.60 46.95
CA ILE A 1028 -15.50 -23.73 45.83
C ILE A 1028 -16.90 -23.14 46.13
N PHE A 1029 -17.33 -23.14 47.40
CA PHE A 1029 -18.60 -22.52 47.80
C PHE A 1029 -18.63 -20.99 47.64
N GLN A 1030 -17.45 -20.35 47.57
CA GLN A 1030 -17.30 -18.91 47.34
C GLN A 1030 -17.10 -18.57 45.85
N PHE A 1031 -16.91 -19.60 45.01
CA PHE A 1031 -16.65 -19.44 43.58
C PHE A 1031 -17.91 -18.93 42.88
N GLN A 1032 -17.90 -17.65 42.50
CA GLN A 1032 -19.08 -16.96 41.95
C GLN A 1032 -19.68 -17.68 40.73
N PRO A 1033 -18.91 -18.21 39.75
CA PRO A 1033 -19.47 -18.90 38.58
C PRO A 1033 -20.30 -20.15 38.90
N PHE A 1034 -20.03 -20.81 40.03
CA PHE A 1034 -20.81 -21.97 40.48
C PHE A 1034 -21.98 -21.58 41.40
N SER A 1035 -22.11 -20.30 41.76
CA SER A 1035 -23.22 -19.81 42.58
C SER A 1035 -24.55 -19.80 41.80
N CYS A 1036 -25.68 -19.83 42.52
CA CYS A 1036 -27.01 -19.90 41.90
C CYS A 1036 -27.39 -18.58 41.22
N ASN A 1037 -26.81 -17.47 41.68
CA ASN A 1037 -27.09 -16.11 41.21
C ASN A 1037 -26.10 -15.66 40.13
N TYR A 1038 -25.25 -16.56 39.64
CA TYR A 1038 -24.35 -16.22 38.54
C TYR A 1038 -25.22 -15.91 37.31
N PRO A 1039 -25.21 -14.65 36.82
CA PRO A 1039 -26.02 -14.32 35.67
C PRO A 1039 -25.53 -15.20 34.52
N VAL A 1040 -26.48 -15.77 33.78
CA VAL A 1040 -26.19 -16.26 32.43
C VAL A 1040 -25.90 -14.99 31.64
N THR A 1041 -24.69 -14.41 31.77
CA THR A 1041 -24.32 -13.05 31.30
C THR A 1041 -24.11 -12.99 29.82
#